data_AF-A0A9P1AY70-F1
#
_entry.id   AF-A0A9P1AY70-F1
#
_cell.length_a   1.000
_cell.length_b   1.000
_cell.length_c   1.000
_cell.angle_alpha   90.00
_cell.angle_beta   90.00
_cell.angle_gamma   90.00
#
_symmetry.space_group_name_H-M   'P 1'
#
loop_
_entity.id
_entity.type
_entity.pdbx_description
1 polymer ?
#
loop_
_entity_poly.entity_id
_entity_poly.type
_entity_poly.pdbx_seq_one_letter_code
_entity_poly.pdbx_strand_id
1 'polypeptide(L)'
;MTRFNECVSFIKGSFDDKGVMQSALEYVDTVFHLAAVGMTGQYAHNRKACMDINAIGTMNLLDWSKQFGVKRFIYTSSIGVIFQGEPLENADENVPYPLFFYNYYCESKAHAERIVRQASSERMKCSVLRFNGIYGPGEKRVTERVKNFMISGWWIACCKPDGVEAQTQLSSVDNCVHGLLRAEITLRNCDAPHAQIYNIMDPEPVGTFSFWSPLNEALGFSCFLVDIPSHVLRSCGYVSQVISNILRIDPIVSLLEVDLLLTNNTFNINKARRDLGYNPHPDSMPDIIYKYTSMTSLVLLIISAIALLSGIHADSSFKIDTTNHQFLLDDQPFRYLAGEIHYFRIPATKWEDRLKRVRSMGLNAITVPVPWNLHQIEYESIPDFTGNLDLFKFIQMAQDNGLYTLIRLGPYIADEWENGGLPWWLIKNTHITKYRSSNLAFIAEVSQWWNYLLPKLAPLMRKNGGPILMAQIEHYYGSTGICDQDYLLQLANLAKKYLGNDVVLYSGDTATILLAIRNFINNIPGWPNRPTSVLANTPRNIYSDVEMKPTDTLIDFVVSISTKCWLTESLPLTAEDMNQGYGFLYYQTNITSCGRLNISKYADDAYVYLNGNFVGALYNQMADIHNNTIDLQGCYSGENNLEILVEISGRSHTMYPSISKGLQGKVFLNDKIISIWNYCQIPIGTTELNIVKNYGMIREQIARSTKTSVNTQQPAIFTGTLTLSSDPMDTYIDTRGWGKGFITVNQYNIGRYWPTEANSLPPI
;
A
#
# COMPACT_ATOMS: atom_id res chain seq x y z
N MET A 1 -9.20 1.17 13.79
CA MET A 1 -8.81 1.75 15.10
C MET A 1 -8.35 0.71 16.13
N THR A 2 -8.22 -0.59 15.78
CA THR A 2 -8.03 -1.67 16.77
C THR A 2 -6.61 -2.23 16.93
N ARG A 3 -5.59 -1.74 16.20
CA ARG A 3 -4.17 -2.20 16.34
C ARG A 3 -3.22 -1.25 17.08
N PHE A 4 -3.68 -0.09 17.56
CA PHE A 4 -2.78 0.90 18.20
C PHE A 4 -2.62 0.74 19.74
N ASN A 5 -3.39 -0.13 20.38
CA ASN A 5 -3.50 -0.11 21.86
C ASN A 5 -2.39 -0.86 22.62
N GLU A 6 -1.56 -1.68 21.98
CA GLU A 6 -0.53 -2.45 22.71
C GLU A 6 0.81 -1.72 22.84
N CYS A 7 1.05 -0.67 22.04
CA CYS A 7 2.30 0.12 22.06
C CYS A 7 2.09 1.62 22.34
N VAL A 8 0.86 2.05 22.61
CA VAL A 8 0.52 3.46 22.85
C VAL A 8 -0.20 3.59 24.19
N SER A 9 0.39 4.33 25.12
CA SER A 9 -0.24 4.71 26.38
C SER A 9 -0.86 6.10 26.27
N PHE A 10 -2.14 6.23 26.60
CA PHE A 10 -2.81 7.52 26.68
C PHE A 10 -2.77 8.05 28.11
N ILE A 11 -2.16 9.22 28.30
CA ILE A 11 -2.11 9.92 29.59
C ILE A 11 -2.89 11.22 29.45
N LYS A 12 -3.89 11.42 30.29
CA LYS A 12 -4.65 12.67 30.39
C LYS A 12 -4.23 13.43 31.63
N GLY A 13 -3.75 14.66 31.46
CA GLY A 13 -3.39 15.54 32.57
C GLY A 13 -2.92 16.91 32.11
N SER A 14 -2.34 17.69 33.03
CA SER A 14 -1.83 19.05 32.77
C SER A 14 -0.29 19.07 32.76
N PHE A 15 0.31 19.98 32.00
CA PHE A 15 1.75 20.24 32.05
C PHE A 15 2.22 20.84 33.39
N ASP A 16 1.29 21.33 34.20
CA ASP A 16 1.58 21.85 35.54
C ASP A 16 1.60 20.75 36.62
N ASP A 17 1.14 19.54 36.29
CA ASP A 17 1.12 18.42 37.22
C ASP A 17 2.41 17.60 37.13
N LYS A 18 3.23 17.70 38.17
CA LYS A 18 4.51 16.98 38.26
C LYS A 18 4.35 15.45 38.17
N GLY A 19 3.31 14.88 38.79
CA GLY A 19 3.10 13.43 38.78
C GLY A 19 2.76 12.94 37.38
N VAL A 20 1.91 13.68 36.67
CA VAL A 20 1.59 13.40 35.26
C VAL A 20 2.83 13.53 34.38
N MET A 21 3.61 14.60 34.54
CA MET A 21 4.81 14.82 33.72
C MET A 21 5.91 13.79 33.99
N GLN A 22 6.06 13.33 35.24
CA GLN A 22 6.93 12.21 35.55
C GLN A 22 6.49 10.97 34.78
N SER A 23 5.24 10.53 34.93
CA SER A 23 4.74 9.34 34.22
C SER A 23 4.78 9.47 32.69
N ALA A 24 4.64 10.69 32.16
CA ALA A 24 4.61 10.92 30.72
C ALA A 24 6.00 11.04 30.07
N LEU A 25 7.04 11.42 30.82
CA LEU A 25 8.37 11.70 30.28
C LEU A 25 9.44 10.72 30.77
N GLU A 26 9.16 9.90 31.78
CA GLU A 26 10.07 8.82 32.21
C GLU A 26 10.29 7.86 31.04
N TYR A 27 11.56 7.67 30.65
CA TYR A 27 11.99 6.86 29.50
C TYR A 27 11.64 7.43 28.11
N VAL A 28 11.28 8.72 28.00
CA VAL A 28 11.04 9.37 26.71
C VAL A 28 12.30 10.05 26.16
N ASP A 29 12.76 9.62 24.99
CA ASP A 29 13.90 10.25 24.31
C ASP A 29 13.51 11.49 23.48
N THR A 30 12.29 11.51 22.94
CA THR A 30 11.82 12.55 22.00
C THR A 30 10.40 13.00 22.35
N VAL A 31 10.18 14.31 22.38
CA VAL A 31 8.85 14.93 22.47
C VAL A 31 8.46 15.56 21.13
N PHE A 32 7.28 15.18 20.61
CA PHE A 32 6.60 15.86 19.52
C PHE A 32 5.46 16.71 20.09
N HIS A 33 5.64 18.03 20.15
CA HIS A 33 4.67 18.94 20.75
C HIS A 33 3.72 19.53 19.72
N LEU A 34 2.50 18.97 19.67
CA LEU A 34 1.45 19.34 18.72
C LEU A 34 0.35 20.22 19.33
N ALA A 35 0.34 20.42 20.65
CA ALA A 35 -0.79 21.02 21.33
C ALA A 35 -0.83 22.54 21.14
N ALA A 36 -2.02 23.06 20.83
CA ALA A 36 -2.27 24.49 20.75
C ALA A 36 -3.77 24.81 20.88
N VAL A 37 -4.08 26.00 21.37
CA VAL A 37 -5.44 26.57 21.46
C VAL A 37 -5.50 27.96 20.82
N GLY A 38 -6.71 28.44 20.51
CA GLY A 38 -6.92 29.82 20.07
C GLY A 38 -6.94 30.04 18.56
N MET A 39 -6.77 29.00 17.74
CA MET A 39 -7.01 29.09 16.29
C MET A 39 -8.48 29.43 15.99
N THR A 40 -9.39 28.83 16.76
CA THR A 40 -10.84 29.06 16.82
C THR A 40 -11.30 28.74 18.26
N GLY A 41 -12.58 28.84 18.57
CA GLY A 41 -13.10 28.53 19.90
C GLY A 41 -13.21 29.74 20.82
N GLN A 42 -13.85 29.55 21.98
CA GLN A 42 -13.87 30.52 23.08
C GLN A 42 -12.47 31.00 23.51
N TYR A 43 -11.44 30.17 23.28
CA TYR A 43 -10.05 30.51 23.57
C TYR A 43 -9.44 31.53 22.60
N ALA A 44 -9.94 31.63 21.36
CA ALA A 44 -9.41 32.56 20.35
C ALA A 44 -9.51 34.03 20.79
N HIS A 45 -10.51 34.34 21.62
CA HIS A 45 -10.74 35.69 22.17
C HIS A 45 -10.05 35.92 23.52
N ASN A 46 -9.43 34.88 24.09
CA ASN A 46 -8.81 34.94 25.41
C ASN A 46 -7.29 34.94 25.27
N ARG A 47 -6.70 36.14 25.20
CA ARG A 47 -5.24 36.31 25.11
C ARG A 47 -4.51 35.59 26.23
N LYS A 48 -4.99 35.71 27.47
CA LYS A 48 -4.37 35.07 28.63
C LYS A 48 -4.34 33.55 28.45
N ALA A 49 -5.46 32.94 28.08
CA ALA A 49 -5.51 31.49 27.88
C ALA A 49 -4.63 31.02 26.70
N CYS A 50 -4.58 31.77 25.59
CA CYS A 50 -3.67 31.46 24.48
C CYS A 50 -2.21 31.49 24.92
N MET A 51 -1.81 32.52 25.67
CA MET A 51 -0.44 32.67 26.17
C MET A 51 -0.10 31.61 27.22
N ASP A 52 -1.00 31.36 28.18
CA ASP A 52 -0.84 30.36 29.23
C ASP A 52 -0.64 28.96 28.63
N ILE A 53 -1.41 28.59 27.62
CA ILE A 53 -1.37 27.24 27.06
C ILE A 53 -0.26 27.11 26.00
N ASN A 54 -0.20 28.01 25.01
CA ASN A 54 0.69 27.84 23.87
C ASN A 54 2.13 28.25 24.19
N ALA A 55 2.34 29.27 25.03
CA ALA A 55 3.68 29.77 25.35
C ALA A 55 4.16 29.28 26.71
N ILE A 56 3.43 29.58 27.80
CA ILE A 56 3.83 29.19 29.15
C ILE A 56 3.77 27.67 29.32
N GLY A 57 2.70 27.00 28.84
CA GLY A 57 2.60 25.54 28.87
C GLY A 57 3.73 24.85 28.08
N THR A 58 4.14 25.44 26.95
CA THR A 58 5.32 24.96 26.19
C THR A 58 6.62 25.13 26.97
N MET A 59 6.79 26.26 27.67
CA MET A 59 7.93 26.50 28.55
C MET A 59 7.98 25.47 29.69
N ASN A 60 6.86 25.23 30.36
CA ASN A 60 6.75 24.25 31.44
C ASN A 60 7.09 22.84 30.94
N LEU A 61 6.56 22.43 29.78
CA LEU A 61 6.87 21.13 29.19
C LEU A 61 8.35 21.00 28.80
N LEU A 62 8.99 22.07 28.30
CA LEU A 62 10.43 22.08 28.02
C LEU A 62 11.26 21.92 29.29
N ASP A 63 10.88 22.57 30.39
CA ASP A 63 11.58 22.46 31.66
C ASP A 63 11.47 21.06 32.25
N TRP A 64 10.28 20.45 32.20
CA TRP A 64 10.10 19.04 32.55
C TRP A 64 10.90 18.11 31.65
N SER A 65 10.91 18.36 30.34
CA SER A 65 11.68 17.58 29.36
C SER A 65 13.18 17.60 29.69
N LYS A 66 13.73 18.76 30.05
CA LYS A 66 15.12 18.88 30.52
C LYS A 66 15.36 18.12 31.81
N GLN A 67 14.43 18.21 32.77
CA GLN A 67 14.55 17.54 34.06
C GLN A 67 14.55 16.02 33.95
N PHE A 68 13.71 15.46 33.06
CA PHE A 68 13.60 14.00 32.85
C PHE A 68 14.54 13.46 31.76
N GLY A 69 15.44 14.29 31.22
CA GLY A 69 16.51 13.84 30.33
C GLY A 69 16.06 13.56 28.88
N VAL A 70 14.98 14.19 28.43
CA VAL A 70 14.55 14.17 27.02
C VAL A 70 15.67 14.76 26.16
N LYS A 71 16.01 14.06 25.07
CA LYS A 71 17.14 14.44 24.20
C LYS A 71 16.71 15.31 23.03
N ARG A 72 15.46 15.21 22.58
CA ARG A 72 14.95 15.88 21.38
C ARG A 72 13.54 16.45 21.61
N PHE A 73 13.33 17.69 21.16
CA PHE A 73 12.05 18.37 21.28
C PHE A 73 11.65 19.02 19.94
N ILE A 74 10.63 18.48 19.29
CA ILE A 74 10.14 18.97 18.00
C ILE A 74 8.83 19.72 18.23
N TYR A 75 8.85 21.03 17.99
CA TYR A 75 7.70 21.91 18.17
C TYR A 75 7.02 22.19 16.84
N THR A 76 5.69 22.02 16.79
CA THR A 76 4.92 22.46 15.63
C THR A 76 4.47 23.89 15.80
N SER A 77 4.59 24.66 14.74
CA SER A 77 4.24 26.07 14.66
C SER A 77 3.39 26.31 13.42
N SER A 78 3.06 27.58 13.16
CA SER A 78 2.21 28.00 12.05
C SER A 78 2.87 29.14 11.30
N ILE A 79 2.63 29.24 9.99
CA ILE A 79 3.01 30.43 9.22
C ILE A 79 2.35 31.71 9.72
N GLY A 80 1.27 31.61 10.50
CA GLY A 80 0.59 32.76 11.10
C GLY A 80 1.48 33.59 12.01
N VAL A 81 2.62 33.05 12.46
CA VAL A 81 3.62 33.78 13.26
C VAL A 81 4.38 34.84 12.47
N ILE A 82 4.37 34.78 11.14
CA ILE A 82 5.03 35.75 10.25
C ILE A 82 4.06 36.49 9.32
N PHE A 83 2.81 36.04 9.21
CA PHE A 83 1.81 36.68 8.35
C PHE A 83 1.18 37.91 9.03
N GLN A 84 1.14 39.03 8.30
CA GLN A 84 0.59 40.32 8.77
C GLN A 84 -0.35 41.00 7.77
N GLY A 85 -0.71 40.31 6.69
CA GLY A 85 -1.71 40.77 5.71
C GLY A 85 -1.12 41.21 4.39
N GLU A 86 0.20 41.30 4.35
CA GLU A 86 0.97 41.54 3.15
C GLU A 86 1.34 40.21 2.46
N PRO A 87 1.49 40.20 1.12
CA PRO A 87 1.96 39.03 0.38
C PRO A 87 3.28 38.46 0.91
N LEU A 88 3.30 37.14 1.09
CA LEU A 88 4.50 36.36 1.32
C LEU A 88 4.82 35.59 0.04
N GLU A 89 5.88 36.01 -0.66
CA GLU A 89 6.32 35.38 -1.91
C GLU A 89 7.61 34.60 -1.68
N ASN A 90 7.54 33.27 -1.82
CA ASN A 90 8.65 32.35 -1.59
C ASN A 90 9.38 32.62 -0.26
N ALA A 91 8.60 32.93 0.78
CA ALA A 91 9.09 33.36 2.08
C ALA A 91 9.92 32.24 2.74
N ASP A 92 11.13 32.58 3.18
CA ASP A 92 12.01 31.68 3.91
C ASP A 92 11.88 31.88 5.45
N GLU A 93 12.67 31.16 6.23
CA GLU A 93 12.61 31.24 7.69
C GLU A 93 13.27 32.49 8.29
N ASN A 94 13.81 33.39 7.46
CA ASN A 94 14.42 34.65 7.90
C ASN A 94 13.42 35.80 7.99
N VAL A 95 12.19 35.61 7.49
CA VAL A 95 11.12 36.61 7.62
C VAL A 95 10.91 36.97 9.10
N PRO A 96 11.00 38.26 9.47
CA PRO A 96 10.91 38.67 10.86
C PRO A 96 9.49 38.49 11.41
N TYR A 97 9.39 38.28 12.73
CA TYR A 97 8.11 38.34 13.41
C TYR A 97 7.51 39.75 13.28
N PRO A 98 6.19 39.87 13.03
CA PRO A 98 5.54 41.16 12.92
C PRO A 98 5.53 41.88 14.28
N LEU A 99 5.44 43.20 14.23
CA LEU A 99 5.28 44.04 15.44
C LEU A 99 3.89 43.86 16.06
N PHE A 100 2.88 43.62 15.23
CA PHE A 100 1.50 43.38 15.63
C PHE A 100 1.01 42.09 14.99
N PHE A 101 0.52 41.16 15.79
CA PHE A 101 -0.02 39.88 15.32
C PHE A 101 -1.52 40.01 15.02
N TYR A 102 -1.99 39.27 14.01
CA TYR A 102 -3.40 39.22 13.64
C TYR A 102 -4.34 38.79 14.77
N ASN A 103 -3.89 37.84 15.59
CA ASN A 103 -4.66 37.32 16.71
C ASN A 103 -3.74 36.76 17.80
N TYR A 104 -4.33 36.44 18.96
CA TYR A 104 -3.61 35.93 20.12
C TYR A 104 -2.99 34.54 19.89
N TYR A 105 -3.52 33.76 18.95
CA TYR A 105 -2.92 32.49 18.55
C TYR A 105 -1.57 32.72 17.87
N CYS A 106 -1.52 33.55 16.83
CA CYS A 106 -0.28 33.89 16.13
C CYS A 106 0.77 34.47 17.09
N GLU A 107 0.35 35.40 17.96
CA GLU A 107 1.20 35.98 18.99
C GLU A 107 1.79 34.89 19.91
N SER A 108 0.93 34.06 20.52
CA SER A 108 1.35 33.05 21.48
C SER A 108 2.24 31.95 20.86
N LYS A 109 1.99 31.55 19.60
CA LYS A 109 2.86 30.63 18.85
C LYS A 109 4.21 31.27 18.56
N ALA A 110 4.27 32.55 18.20
CA ALA A 110 5.53 33.26 17.98
C ALA A 110 6.35 33.40 19.26
N HIS A 111 5.72 33.56 20.43
CA HIS A 111 6.42 33.50 21.71
C HIS A 111 6.96 32.10 22.00
N ALA A 112 6.16 31.06 21.75
CA ALA A 112 6.59 29.68 21.93
C ALA A 112 7.76 29.29 21.01
N GLU A 113 7.80 29.75 19.76
CA GLU A 113 8.96 29.54 18.87
C GLU A 113 10.25 30.10 19.48
N ARG A 114 10.20 31.31 20.06
CA ARG A 114 11.36 31.93 20.72
C ARG A 114 11.80 31.11 21.93
N ILE A 115 10.85 30.69 22.76
CA ILE A 115 11.10 29.87 23.96
C ILE A 115 11.78 28.55 23.58
N VAL A 116 11.24 27.82 22.60
CA VAL A 116 11.79 26.52 22.15
C VAL A 116 13.21 26.69 21.60
N ARG A 117 13.44 27.72 20.78
CA ARG A 117 14.77 27.97 20.21
C ARG A 117 15.80 28.33 21.27
N GLN A 118 15.43 29.16 22.25
CA GLN A 118 16.30 29.53 23.37
C GLN A 118 16.56 28.36 24.32
N ALA A 119 15.63 27.42 24.44
CA ALA A 119 15.77 26.24 25.28
C ALA A 119 16.67 25.14 24.68
N SER A 120 16.97 25.21 23.38
CA SER A 120 17.79 24.24 22.66
C SER A 120 19.24 24.24 23.16
N SER A 121 19.82 23.05 23.31
CA SER A 121 21.21 22.86 23.72
C SER A 121 21.75 21.53 23.18
N GLU A 122 23.05 21.27 23.33
CA GLU A 122 23.64 19.96 22.96
C GLU A 122 23.04 18.79 23.75
N ARG A 123 22.50 19.03 24.95
CA ARG A 123 21.87 17.99 25.78
C ARG A 123 20.41 17.73 25.41
N MET A 124 19.71 18.75 24.91
CA MET A 124 18.33 18.65 24.45
C MET A 124 18.16 19.51 23.20
N LYS A 125 18.17 18.86 22.04
CA LYS A 125 18.12 19.54 20.75
C LYS A 125 16.68 19.83 20.35
N CYS A 126 16.41 21.08 19.97
CA CYS A 126 15.06 21.50 19.58
C CYS A 126 14.97 21.91 18.11
N SER A 127 13.82 21.65 17.49
CA SER A 127 13.48 22.12 16.14
C SER A 127 12.05 22.65 16.10
N VAL A 128 11.81 23.67 15.27
CA VAL A 128 10.50 24.30 15.06
C VAL A 128 10.06 24.08 13.62
N LEU A 129 8.86 23.55 13.42
CA LEU A 129 8.30 23.24 12.10
C LEU A 129 7.06 24.08 11.87
N ARG A 130 7.06 24.96 10.86
CA ARG A 130 5.91 25.79 10.49
C ARG A 130 5.07 25.09 9.44
N PHE A 131 3.76 24.99 9.70
CA PHE A 131 2.77 24.47 8.75
C PHE A 131 1.83 25.57 8.26
N ASN A 132 1.24 25.36 7.09
CA ASN A 132 0.20 26.21 6.51
C ASN A 132 -1.00 25.38 6.06
N GLY A 133 -2.22 25.85 6.37
CA GLY A 133 -3.47 25.28 5.85
C GLY A 133 -3.53 23.74 5.83
N ILE A 134 -3.29 23.09 6.98
CA ILE A 134 -3.14 21.62 7.05
C ILE A 134 -4.38 20.94 6.49
N TYR A 135 -4.20 20.04 5.53
CA TYR A 135 -5.30 19.32 4.87
C TYR A 135 -4.99 17.82 4.71
N GLY A 136 -6.02 17.00 4.59
CA GLY A 136 -5.85 15.55 4.42
C GLY A 136 -7.02 14.72 4.93
N PRO A 137 -7.02 13.40 4.70
CA PRO A 137 -8.10 12.51 5.10
C PRO A 137 -8.34 12.50 6.63
N GLY A 138 -9.44 13.11 7.09
CA GLY A 138 -9.80 13.16 8.52
C GLY A 138 -9.24 14.34 9.29
N GLU A 139 -8.60 15.26 8.58
CA GLU A 139 -8.33 16.60 9.09
C GLU A 139 -9.68 17.35 9.21
N LYS A 140 -9.97 17.87 10.41
CA LYS A 140 -11.31 18.35 10.79
C LYS A 140 -11.52 19.85 10.62
N ARG A 141 -10.46 20.65 10.50
CA ARG A 141 -10.53 22.11 10.54
C ARG A 141 -10.56 22.77 9.18
N VAL A 142 -9.72 22.33 8.26
CA VAL A 142 -9.65 22.87 6.90
C VAL A 142 -10.47 21.96 5.98
N THR A 143 -10.10 20.69 5.87
CA THR A 143 -10.67 19.74 4.92
C THR A 143 -12.16 19.51 5.18
N GLU A 144 -12.52 19.15 6.42
CA GLU A 144 -13.92 18.90 6.77
C GLU A 144 -14.79 20.18 6.73
N ARG A 145 -14.23 21.34 7.06
CA ARG A 145 -14.95 22.63 6.99
C ARG A 145 -15.18 23.07 5.55
N VAL A 146 -14.17 22.98 4.68
CA VAL A 146 -14.29 23.25 3.24
C VAL A 146 -15.34 22.33 2.64
N LYS A 147 -15.25 21.02 2.90
CA LYS A 147 -16.27 20.04 2.48
C LYS A 147 -17.67 20.39 2.98
N ASN A 148 -17.84 20.73 4.26
CA ASN A 148 -19.15 21.11 4.82
C ASN A 148 -19.69 22.42 4.19
N PHE A 149 -18.81 23.36 3.86
CA PHE A 149 -19.17 24.60 3.16
C PHE A 149 -19.58 24.37 1.71
N MET A 150 -18.96 23.40 1.03
CA MET A 150 -19.40 22.92 -0.28
C MET A 150 -20.78 22.26 -0.20
N ILE A 151 -20.95 21.32 0.73
CA ILE A 151 -22.22 20.59 0.93
C ILE A 151 -23.38 21.53 1.29
N SER A 152 -23.13 22.62 2.01
CA SER A 152 -24.17 23.59 2.36
C SER A 152 -24.63 24.46 1.18
N GLY A 153 -24.01 24.32 0.00
CA GLY A 153 -24.35 25.09 -1.21
C GLY A 153 -23.79 26.51 -1.22
N TRP A 154 -22.90 26.86 -0.28
CA TRP A 154 -22.28 28.19 -0.18
C TRP A 154 -20.95 28.32 -0.93
N TRP A 155 -20.43 27.24 -1.52
CA TRP A 155 -19.24 27.24 -2.40
C TRP A 155 -19.58 27.76 -3.81
N ILE A 156 -20.11 28.98 -3.89
CA ILE A 156 -20.54 29.65 -5.13
C ILE A 156 -19.67 30.85 -5.47
N ALA A 157 -18.55 31.04 -4.77
CA ALA A 157 -17.75 32.24 -4.85
C ALA A 157 -16.25 31.96 -4.83
N CYS A 158 -15.53 32.62 -5.74
CA CYS A 158 -14.08 32.79 -5.65
C CYS A 158 -13.78 34.28 -5.47
N CYS A 159 -12.58 34.62 -5.05
CA CYS A 159 -12.14 36.01 -5.06
C CYS A 159 -10.88 36.12 -5.91
N LYS A 160 -10.92 37.02 -6.88
CA LYS A 160 -9.77 37.34 -7.74
C LYS A 160 -9.52 38.85 -7.68
N PRO A 161 -8.82 39.35 -6.63
CA PRO A 161 -8.62 40.78 -6.41
C PRO A 161 -8.10 41.53 -7.65
N ASP A 162 -7.32 40.85 -8.51
CA ASP A 162 -6.76 41.37 -9.76
C ASP A 162 -7.05 40.46 -10.98
N GLY A 163 -8.20 39.76 -10.99
CA GLY A 163 -8.55 38.79 -12.04
C GLY A 163 -7.77 37.47 -11.99
N VAL A 164 -6.78 37.38 -11.09
CA VAL A 164 -6.05 36.16 -10.74
C VAL A 164 -6.32 35.80 -9.29
N GLU A 165 -6.48 34.51 -9.04
CA GLU A 165 -6.69 33.95 -7.72
C GLU A 165 -5.38 33.94 -6.92
N ALA A 166 -5.45 34.28 -5.63
CA ALA A 166 -4.29 34.24 -4.76
C ALA A 166 -3.67 32.83 -4.71
N GLN A 167 -2.33 32.77 -4.73
CA GLN A 167 -1.56 31.54 -4.63
C GLN A 167 -1.20 31.25 -3.18
N THR A 168 -1.33 30.00 -2.76
CA THR A 168 -0.96 29.51 -1.43
C THR A 168 -0.13 28.24 -1.55
N GLN A 169 0.50 27.80 -0.46
CA GLN A 169 1.21 26.53 -0.41
C GLN A 169 0.85 25.83 0.89
N LEU A 170 0.15 24.69 0.78
CA LEU A 170 -0.47 24.00 1.91
C LEU A 170 0.49 22.93 2.49
N SER A 171 0.10 22.35 3.62
CA SER A 171 0.81 21.22 4.24
C SER A 171 -0.13 20.03 4.34
N SER A 172 0.08 18.98 3.54
CA SER A 172 -0.71 17.75 3.72
C SER A 172 -0.43 17.10 5.07
N VAL A 173 -1.37 16.33 5.64
CA VAL A 173 -1.16 15.60 6.91
C VAL A 173 0.05 14.68 6.81
N ASP A 174 0.23 13.98 5.68
CA ASP A 174 1.37 13.10 5.43
C ASP A 174 2.68 13.88 5.38
N ASN A 175 2.66 15.06 4.74
CA ASN A 175 3.81 15.95 4.66
C ASN A 175 4.17 16.59 6.01
N CYS A 176 3.18 16.87 6.88
CA CYS A 176 3.41 17.28 8.26
C CYS A 176 4.10 16.16 9.07
N VAL A 177 3.60 14.93 8.97
CA VAL A 177 4.18 13.75 9.64
C VAL A 177 5.58 13.46 9.12
N HIS A 178 5.79 13.53 7.82
CA HIS A 178 7.10 13.37 7.21
C HIS A 178 8.09 14.41 7.76
N GLY A 179 7.72 15.69 7.79
CA GLY A 179 8.56 16.75 8.37
C GLY A 179 8.93 16.48 9.83
N LEU A 180 7.96 16.06 10.65
CA LEU A 180 8.18 15.71 12.05
C LEU A 180 9.20 14.56 12.21
N LEU A 181 9.02 13.47 11.47
CA LEU A 181 9.92 12.30 11.53
C LEU A 181 11.33 12.65 11.04
N ARG A 182 11.46 13.42 9.96
CA ARG A 182 12.76 13.86 9.43
C ARG A 182 13.50 14.76 10.40
N ALA A 183 12.78 15.67 11.08
CA ALA A 183 13.35 16.51 12.13
C ALA A 183 13.89 15.64 13.28
N GLU A 184 13.12 14.65 13.73
CA GLU A 184 13.55 13.74 14.81
C GLU A 184 14.81 12.96 14.44
N ILE A 185 14.80 12.30 13.27
CA ILE A 185 15.93 11.50 12.77
C ILE A 185 17.19 12.37 12.65
N THR A 186 17.05 13.56 12.09
CA THR A 186 18.17 14.49 11.91
C THR A 186 18.78 14.88 13.25
N LEU A 187 17.96 15.21 14.25
CA LEU A 187 18.42 15.60 15.58
C LEU A 187 19.09 14.47 16.38
N ARG A 188 19.03 13.21 15.92
CA ARG A 188 19.79 12.10 16.53
C ARG A 188 21.31 12.24 16.31
N ASN A 189 21.73 12.96 15.28
CA ASN A 189 23.14 13.16 14.96
C ASN A 189 23.79 14.19 15.89
N CYS A 190 25.04 13.94 16.30
CA CYS A 190 25.80 14.82 17.19
C CYS A 190 25.98 16.24 16.62
N ASP A 191 26.24 16.36 15.32
CA ASP A 191 26.50 17.66 14.66
C ASP A 191 25.24 18.28 14.02
N ALA A 192 24.06 17.75 14.32
CA ALA A 192 22.81 18.22 13.73
C ALA A 192 22.52 19.69 14.09
N PRO A 193 22.15 20.54 13.11
CA PRO A 193 21.75 21.91 13.39
C PRO A 193 20.44 21.91 14.21
N HIS A 194 20.52 22.43 15.43
CA HIS A 194 19.39 22.60 16.35
C HIS A 194 19.04 24.09 16.53
N ALA A 195 17.97 24.38 17.28
CA ALA A 195 17.34 25.69 17.39
C ALA A 195 16.85 26.27 16.04
N GLN A 196 16.65 25.40 15.05
CA GLN A 196 16.28 25.76 13.68
C GLN A 196 14.76 25.83 13.51
N ILE A 197 14.34 26.72 12.61
CA ILE A 197 12.98 26.81 12.07
C ILE A 197 13.01 26.24 10.65
N TYR A 198 11.96 25.49 10.30
CA TYR A 198 11.75 24.92 8.96
C TYR A 198 10.31 25.15 8.50
N ASN A 199 10.13 25.63 7.28
CA ASN A 199 8.83 25.63 6.59
C ASN A 199 8.57 24.23 6.02
N ILE A 200 7.46 23.61 6.41
CA ILE A 200 7.08 22.25 5.98
C ILE A 200 5.81 22.37 5.14
N MET A 201 5.99 22.43 3.82
CA MET A 201 4.92 22.63 2.84
C MET A 201 5.03 21.61 1.71
N ASP A 202 3.92 21.44 0.99
CA ASP A 202 3.82 20.71 -0.25
C ASP A 202 4.75 21.29 -1.33
N PRO A 203 5.11 20.53 -2.38
CA PRO A 203 6.17 20.94 -3.30
C PRO A 203 5.84 22.17 -4.13
N GLU A 204 4.58 22.31 -4.57
CA GLU A 204 4.15 23.34 -5.52
C GLU A 204 3.11 24.28 -4.92
N PRO A 205 3.19 25.59 -5.18
CA PRO A 205 2.10 26.52 -4.92
C PRO A 205 0.84 26.15 -5.72
N VAL A 206 -0.32 26.44 -5.14
CA VAL A 206 -1.64 26.15 -5.69
C VAL A 206 -2.55 27.37 -5.52
N GLY A 207 -3.60 27.48 -6.34
CA GLY A 207 -4.64 28.49 -6.09
C GLY A 207 -5.45 28.14 -4.85
N THR A 208 -5.67 29.12 -3.98
CA THR A 208 -6.37 28.99 -2.69
C THR A 208 -7.74 28.28 -2.76
N PHE A 209 -8.55 28.59 -3.76
CA PHE A 209 -9.87 28.04 -4.07
C PHE A 209 -9.79 26.92 -5.11
N SER A 210 -9.05 27.09 -6.21
CA SER A 210 -8.97 26.13 -7.31
C SER A 210 -8.33 24.80 -6.90
N PHE A 211 -7.47 24.81 -5.89
CA PHE A 211 -6.97 23.60 -5.24
C PHE A 211 -8.11 22.65 -4.81
N TRP A 212 -9.24 23.19 -4.35
CA TRP A 212 -10.37 22.39 -3.87
C TRP A 212 -11.37 21.99 -4.97
N SER A 213 -11.20 22.47 -6.20
CA SER A 213 -12.11 22.18 -7.32
C SER A 213 -12.32 20.67 -7.55
N PRO A 214 -11.29 19.80 -7.51
CA PRO A 214 -11.49 18.36 -7.68
C PRO A 214 -12.43 17.75 -6.63
N LEU A 215 -12.39 18.22 -5.37
CA LEU A 215 -13.32 17.79 -4.33
C LEU A 215 -14.74 18.28 -4.60
N ASN A 216 -14.89 19.54 -5.03
CA ASN A 216 -16.19 20.11 -5.37
C ASN A 216 -16.87 19.37 -6.53
N GLU A 217 -16.11 19.07 -7.59
CA GLU A 217 -16.56 18.27 -8.74
C GLU A 217 -16.95 16.86 -8.31
N ALA A 218 -16.12 16.21 -7.50
CA ALA A 218 -16.38 14.86 -7.04
C ALA A 218 -17.58 14.78 -6.07
N LEU A 219 -17.91 15.87 -5.36
CA LEU A 219 -19.14 16.01 -4.59
C LEU A 219 -20.38 16.29 -5.46
N GLY A 220 -20.23 16.51 -6.77
CA GLY A 220 -21.33 16.69 -7.72
C GLY A 220 -21.86 18.13 -7.85
N PHE A 221 -21.08 19.13 -7.42
CA PHE A 221 -21.45 20.54 -7.56
C PHE A 221 -20.80 21.18 -8.79
N SER A 222 -21.55 21.99 -9.55
CA SER A 222 -21.01 22.74 -10.68
C SER A 222 -20.18 23.94 -10.23
N CYS A 223 -19.06 24.20 -10.91
CA CYS A 223 -18.10 25.27 -10.61
C CYS A 223 -18.58 26.64 -11.11
N PHE A 224 -19.78 27.08 -10.72
CA PHE A 224 -20.20 28.47 -10.98
C PHE A 224 -19.70 29.36 -9.84
N LEU A 225 -18.45 29.80 -9.94
CA LEU A 225 -17.83 30.69 -8.97
C LEU A 225 -18.09 32.14 -9.39
N VAL A 226 -18.91 32.85 -8.62
CA VAL A 226 -19.06 34.30 -8.70
C VAL A 226 -17.79 34.95 -8.14
N ASP A 227 -17.25 35.94 -8.85
CA ASP A 227 -16.13 36.72 -8.31
C ASP A 227 -16.65 37.71 -7.26
N ILE A 228 -16.27 37.50 -6.00
CA ILE A 228 -16.61 38.40 -4.91
C ILE A 228 -15.49 39.42 -4.76
N PRO A 229 -15.78 40.74 -4.80
CA PRO A 229 -14.76 41.76 -4.56
C PRO A 229 -14.09 41.58 -3.18
N SER A 230 -12.77 41.71 -3.12
CA SER A 230 -11.96 41.48 -1.91
C SER A 230 -12.42 42.28 -0.68
N HIS A 231 -12.88 43.53 -0.89
CA HIS A 231 -13.41 44.38 0.16
C HIS A 231 -14.74 43.85 0.76
N VAL A 232 -15.55 43.13 -0.02
CA VAL A 232 -16.78 42.48 0.45
C VAL A 232 -16.42 41.32 1.36
N LEU A 233 -15.48 40.47 0.95
CA LEU A 233 -15.05 39.32 1.77
C LEU A 233 -14.38 39.79 3.08
N ARG A 234 -13.55 40.84 3.03
CA ARG A 234 -12.98 41.48 4.23
C ARG A 234 -14.04 42.06 5.15
N SER A 235 -15.07 42.70 4.59
CA SER A 235 -16.21 43.21 5.36
C SER A 235 -17.01 42.08 6.02
N CYS A 236 -17.23 40.96 5.32
CA CYS A 236 -17.85 39.76 5.89
C CYS A 236 -17.02 39.16 7.03
N GLY A 237 -15.70 39.06 6.87
CA GLY A 237 -14.80 38.61 7.93
C GLY A 237 -14.84 39.52 9.16
N TYR A 238 -14.82 40.84 8.96
CA TYR A 238 -14.93 41.81 10.05
C TYR A 238 -16.28 41.70 10.79
N VAL A 239 -17.39 41.65 10.05
CA VAL A 239 -18.73 41.47 10.64
C VAL A 239 -18.84 40.14 11.38
N SER A 240 -18.32 39.04 10.81
CA SER A 240 -18.30 37.72 11.45
C SER A 240 -17.51 37.75 12.76
N GLN A 241 -16.37 38.44 12.78
CA GLN A 241 -15.55 38.63 13.97
C GLN A 241 -16.29 39.45 15.04
N VAL A 242 -16.95 40.55 14.68
CA VAL A 242 -17.73 41.38 15.62
C VAL A 242 -18.88 40.58 16.23
N ILE A 243 -19.64 39.84 15.42
CA ILE A 243 -20.74 39.00 15.89
C ILE A 243 -20.22 37.89 16.80
N SER A 244 -19.12 37.24 16.41
CA SER A 244 -18.43 36.22 17.23
C SER A 244 -18.02 36.78 18.59
N ASN A 245 -17.45 37.99 18.63
CA ASN A 245 -17.06 38.65 19.88
C ASN A 245 -18.26 38.93 20.79
N ILE A 246 -19.39 39.37 20.21
CA ILE A 246 -20.63 39.68 20.97
C ILE A 246 -21.27 38.40 21.51
N LEU A 247 -21.45 37.39 20.65
CA LEU A 247 -22.17 36.15 20.98
C LEU A 247 -21.30 35.09 21.66
N ARG A 248 -19.98 35.29 21.73
CA ARG A 248 -18.98 34.33 22.26
C ARG A 248 -19.05 32.96 21.56
N ILE A 249 -19.34 32.96 20.27
CA ILE A 249 -19.34 31.79 19.39
C ILE A 249 -18.18 31.90 18.39
N ASP A 250 -17.85 30.82 17.69
CA ASP A 250 -16.78 30.86 16.69
C ASP A 250 -17.17 31.69 15.47
N PRO A 251 -16.25 32.50 14.91
CA PRO A 251 -16.52 33.21 13.67
C PRO A 251 -16.70 32.20 12.53
N ILE A 252 -17.66 32.46 11.65
CA ILE A 252 -17.91 31.64 10.46
C ILE A 252 -16.68 31.68 9.54
N VAL A 253 -16.01 32.83 9.48
CA VAL A 253 -14.69 33.03 8.88
C VAL A 253 -13.97 34.14 9.65
N SER A 254 -12.72 33.92 10.06
CA SER A 254 -11.93 34.95 10.74
C SER A 254 -11.27 35.91 9.76
N LEU A 255 -10.89 37.10 10.23
CA LEU A 255 -10.18 38.07 9.39
C LEU A 255 -8.82 37.53 8.90
N LEU A 256 -8.11 36.78 9.75
CA LEU A 256 -6.88 36.09 9.38
C LEU A 256 -7.11 35.08 8.24
N GLU A 257 -8.18 34.28 8.33
CA GLU A 257 -8.54 33.32 7.28
C GLU A 257 -8.90 34.04 5.98
N VAL A 258 -9.68 35.13 6.04
CA VAL A 258 -10.00 35.93 4.85
C VAL A 258 -8.73 36.48 4.20
N ASP A 259 -7.83 37.09 4.96
CA ASP A 259 -6.61 37.66 4.37
C ASP A 259 -5.64 36.58 3.87
N LEU A 260 -5.59 35.40 4.50
CA LEU A 260 -4.85 34.24 3.97
C LEU A 260 -5.44 33.74 2.64
N LEU A 261 -6.77 33.84 2.45
CA LEU A 261 -7.42 33.44 1.20
C LEU A 261 -7.21 34.47 0.08
N LEU A 262 -7.06 35.75 0.43
CA LEU A 262 -7.00 36.88 -0.51
C LEU A 262 -5.58 37.28 -0.91
N THR A 263 -4.57 36.75 -0.22
CA THR A 263 -3.20 37.24 -0.31
C THR A 263 -2.27 36.10 -0.70
N ASN A 264 -1.32 36.35 -1.60
CA ASN A 264 -0.32 35.35 -1.99
C ASN A 264 0.52 34.94 -0.78
N ASN A 265 0.65 33.63 -0.54
CA ASN A 265 1.35 33.04 0.59
C ASN A 265 2.09 31.77 0.15
N THR A 266 3.28 31.94 -0.42
CA THR A 266 4.15 30.85 -0.88
C THR A 266 5.46 30.83 -0.09
N PHE A 267 6.05 29.65 0.09
CA PHE A 267 7.13 29.44 1.06
C PHE A 267 8.29 28.64 0.48
N ASN A 268 9.49 29.02 0.89
CA ASN A 268 10.69 28.28 0.53
C ASN A 268 10.88 27.08 1.46
N ILE A 269 10.98 25.87 0.89
CA ILE A 269 11.22 24.62 1.63
C ILE A 269 12.64 24.07 1.45
N ASN A 270 13.54 24.81 0.80
CA ASN A 270 14.90 24.32 0.50
C ASN A 270 15.73 24.09 1.76
N LYS A 271 15.51 24.90 2.80
CA LYS A 271 16.15 24.70 4.10
C LYS A 271 15.76 23.34 4.70
N ALA A 272 14.47 23.01 4.71
CA ALA A 272 13.98 21.71 5.16
C ALA A 272 14.53 20.55 4.30
N ARG A 273 14.57 20.71 2.97
CA ARG A 273 15.16 19.73 2.04
C ARG A 273 16.63 19.47 2.36
N ARG A 274 17.42 20.53 2.52
CA ARG A 274 18.87 20.45 2.75
C ARG A 274 19.20 19.88 4.14
N ASP A 275 18.58 20.43 5.18
CA ASP A 275 18.98 20.15 6.55
C ASP A 275 18.31 18.89 7.10
N LEU A 276 17.06 18.61 6.72
CA LEU A 276 16.28 17.46 7.20
C LEU A 276 16.19 16.31 6.18
N GLY A 277 16.56 16.53 4.92
CA GLY A 277 16.22 15.62 3.82
C GLY A 277 14.71 15.50 3.61
N TYR A 278 13.97 16.58 3.88
CA TYR A 278 12.53 16.63 3.70
C TYR A 278 12.17 16.55 2.21
N ASN A 279 11.41 15.54 1.82
CA ASN A 279 10.96 15.33 0.44
C ASN A 279 9.44 15.15 0.42
N PRO A 280 8.65 16.21 0.21
CA PRO A 280 7.20 16.13 0.33
C PRO A 280 6.59 15.22 -0.74
N HIS A 281 5.59 14.43 -0.35
CA HIS A 281 4.76 13.64 -1.25
C HIS A 281 3.84 14.57 -2.08
N PRO A 282 3.35 14.09 -3.24
CA PRO A 282 2.29 14.76 -4.00
C PRO A 282 1.03 14.99 -3.16
N ASP A 283 0.14 15.86 -3.63
CA ASP A 283 -1.01 16.32 -2.87
C ASP A 283 -1.96 15.18 -2.43
N SER A 284 -2.52 15.28 -1.21
CA SER A 284 -3.45 14.29 -0.65
C SER A 284 -4.91 14.46 -1.13
N MET A 285 -5.16 15.20 -2.22
CA MET A 285 -6.52 15.44 -2.73
C MET A 285 -7.24 14.15 -3.18
N PRO A 286 -6.58 13.18 -3.85
CA PRO A 286 -7.22 11.92 -4.21
C PRO A 286 -7.75 11.14 -3.00
N ASP A 287 -7.01 11.12 -1.90
CA ASP A 287 -7.41 10.42 -0.67
C ASP A 287 -8.59 11.10 0.03
N ILE A 288 -8.66 12.44 -0.03
CA ILE A 288 -9.79 13.25 0.45
C ILE A 288 -11.04 12.94 -0.37
N ILE A 289 -10.93 12.97 -1.70
CA ILE A 289 -12.03 12.63 -2.60
C ILE A 289 -12.52 11.22 -2.26
N TYR A 290 -11.62 10.24 -2.24
CA TYR A 290 -11.96 8.86 -1.90
C TYR A 290 -12.73 8.76 -0.57
N LYS A 291 -12.25 9.44 0.49
CA LYS A 291 -12.87 9.40 1.82
C LYS A 291 -14.26 10.04 1.86
N TYR A 292 -14.47 11.14 1.16
CA TYR A 292 -15.70 11.95 1.31
C TYR A 292 -16.74 11.68 0.23
N THR A 293 -16.36 11.23 -0.97
CA THR A 293 -17.33 10.79 -2.00
C THR A 293 -17.85 9.39 -1.75
N SER A 294 -17.11 8.54 -1.03
CA SER A 294 -17.63 7.26 -0.53
C SER A 294 -18.73 7.42 0.53
N MET A 295 -19.04 8.64 0.99
CA MET A 295 -20.06 8.94 2.00
C MET A 295 -21.15 9.95 1.55
N THR A 296 -21.08 10.55 0.37
CA THR A 296 -22.10 11.51 -0.09
C THR A 296 -23.12 10.88 -1.04
N SER A 297 -24.03 10.09 -0.48
CA SER A 297 -25.27 9.64 -1.15
C SER A 297 -26.32 10.75 -1.32
N LEU A 298 -25.99 12.03 -1.03
CA LEU A 298 -26.97 13.12 -0.96
C LEU A 298 -27.03 13.99 -2.22
N VAL A 299 -25.98 14.03 -3.05
CA VAL A 299 -26.00 14.87 -4.27
C VAL A 299 -26.64 14.14 -5.45
N LEU A 300 -26.60 12.80 -5.46
CA LEU A 300 -27.49 11.97 -6.29
C LEU A 300 -28.98 12.23 -5.98
N LEU A 301 -29.35 12.57 -4.75
CA LEU A 301 -30.74 12.90 -4.39
C LEU A 301 -31.20 14.25 -4.96
N ILE A 302 -30.31 15.24 -5.11
CA ILE A 302 -30.66 16.57 -5.62
C ILE A 302 -30.64 16.58 -7.16
N ILE A 303 -29.71 15.86 -7.79
CA ILE A 303 -29.71 15.64 -9.24
C ILE A 303 -30.93 14.79 -9.64
N SER A 304 -31.33 13.80 -8.82
CA SER A 304 -32.59 13.08 -8.98
C SER A 304 -33.82 13.96 -8.77
N ALA A 305 -33.79 14.98 -7.90
CA ALA A 305 -34.89 15.93 -7.71
C ALA A 305 -35.09 16.88 -8.91
N ILE A 306 -34.01 17.21 -9.64
CA ILE A 306 -34.09 17.98 -10.88
C ILE A 306 -34.47 17.06 -12.07
N ALA A 307 -33.98 15.82 -12.08
CA ALA A 307 -34.38 14.80 -13.07
C ALA A 307 -35.82 14.28 -12.87
N LEU A 308 -36.38 14.38 -11.66
CA LEU A 308 -37.78 14.12 -11.33
C LEU A 308 -38.74 15.06 -12.08
N LEU A 309 -38.28 16.22 -12.56
CA LEU A 309 -39.06 17.12 -13.42
C LEU A 309 -39.02 16.71 -14.90
N SER A 310 -38.11 15.82 -15.31
CA SER A 310 -37.98 15.36 -16.70
C SER A 310 -38.46 13.92 -16.96
N GLY A 311 -38.97 13.23 -15.93
CA GLY A 311 -39.78 12.01 -16.05
C GLY A 311 -39.32 11.04 -17.13
N ILE A 312 -38.23 10.29 -16.86
CA ILE A 312 -37.90 8.92 -17.30
C ILE A 312 -36.45 8.69 -16.85
N HIS A 313 -36.21 7.86 -15.83
CA HIS A 313 -34.96 7.09 -15.69
C HIS A 313 -35.28 5.81 -14.92
N ALA A 314 -34.87 4.68 -15.48
CA ALA A 314 -34.88 3.40 -14.79
C ALA A 314 -33.72 3.36 -13.78
N ASP A 315 -33.97 2.88 -12.56
CA ASP A 315 -32.93 2.72 -11.54
C ASP A 315 -31.86 1.74 -12.04
N SER A 316 -30.58 2.14 -11.94
CA SER A 316 -29.46 1.26 -12.31
C SER A 316 -29.50 -0.03 -11.49
N SER A 317 -29.66 -1.17 -12.14
CA SER A 317 -29.88 -2.44 -11.45
C SER A 317 -29.45 -3.65 -12.29
N PHE A 318 -29.14 -4.75 -11.62
CA PHE A 318 -28.88 -6.03 -12.28
C PHE A 318 -29.61 -7.13 -11.53
N LYS A 319 -30.52 -7.84 -12.21
CA LYS A 319 -31.45 -8.79 -11.58
C LYS A 319 -31.55 -10.07 -12.40
N ILE A 320 -31.96 -11.15 -11.73
CA ILE A 320 -32.36 -12.40 -12.40
C ILE A 320 -33.87 -12.37 -12.58
N ASP A 321 -34.32 -12.47 -13.83
CA ASP A 321 -35.73 -12.70 -14.16
C ASP A 321 -35.94 -14.20 -14.34
N THR A 322 -36.40 -14.83 -13.25
CA THR A 322 -36.67 -16.28 -13.22
C THR A 322 -37.86 -16.67 -14.08
N THR A 323 -38.78 -15.75 -14.36
CA THR A 323 -39.99 -16.01 -15.15
C THR A 323 -39.65 -16.15 -16.63
N ASN A 324 -38.79 -15.27 -17.14
CA ASN A 324 -38.37 -15.27 -18.56
C ASN A 324 -36.97 -15.90 -18.77
N HIS A 325 -36.38 -16.51 -17.74
CA HIS A 325 -35.07 -17.19 -17.79
C HIS A 325 -33.93 -16.31 -18.34
N GLN A 326 -33.87 -15.05 -17.92
CA GLN A 326 -32.91 -14.06 -18.42
C GLN A 326 -32.36 -13.18 -17.30
N PHE A 327 -31.30 -12.42 -17.60
CA PHE A 327 -30.89 -11.31 -16.74
C PHE A 327 -31.59 -10.04 -17.19
N LEU A 328 -31.81 -9.13 -16.25
CA LEU A 328 -32.23 -7.78 -16.51
C LEU A 328 -31.13 -6.82 -16.10
N LEU A 329 -30.70 -5.96 -17.02
CA LEU A 329 -29.83 -4.81 -16.75
C LEU A 329 -30.69 -3.56 -16.90
N ASP A 330 -30.85 -2.82 -15.80
CA ASP A 330 -31.69 -1.62 -15.72
C ASP A 330 -33.11 -1.90 -16.25
N ASP A 331 -33.67 -3.03 -15.79
CA ASP A 331 -34.98 -3.60 -16.16
C ASP A 331 -35.16 -3.94 -17.65
N GLN A 332 -34.06 -4.02 -18.43
CA GLN A 332 -34.05 -4.49 -19.81
C GLN A 332 -33.42 -5.89 -19.95
N PRO A 333 -33.95 -6.77 -20.81
CA PRO A 333 -33.34 -8.06 -21.11
C PRO A 333 -31.85 -7.95 -21.47
N PHE A 334 -31.03 -8.70 -20.75
CA PHE A 334 -29.58 -8.64 -20.86
C PHE A 334 -28.95 -10.04 -20.89
N ARG A 335 -27.88 -10.15 -21.67
CA ARG A 335 -27.00 -11.32 -21.72
C ARG A 335 -25.57 -10.83 -21.63
N TYR A 336 -24.81 -11.32 -20.64
CA TYR A 336 -23.37 -11.11 -20.65
C TYR A 336 -22.67 -12.17 -21.52
N LEU A 337 -21.59 -11.75 -22.15
CA LEU A 337 -20.58 -12.56 -22.77
C LEU A 337 -19.25 -12.09 -22.20
N ALA A 338 -18.68 -12.91 -21.33
CA ALA A 338 -17.52 -12.55 -20.52
C ALA A 338 -16.28 -13.35 -20.89
N GLY A 339 -15.13 -12.70 -20.84
CA GLY A 339 -13.81 -13.33 -20.84
C GLY A 339 -13.15 -13.14 -19.48
N GLU A 340 -12.47 -14.16 -18.97
CA GLU A 340 -11.75 -14.03 -17.72
C GLU A 340 -10.41 -13.34 -17.92
N ILE A 341 -10.09 -12.39 -17.04
CA ILE A 341 -8.85 -11.63 -17.08
C ILE A 341 -8.28 -11.47 -15.68
N HIS A 342 -7.03 -11.87 -15.51
CA HIS A 342 -6.31 -11.80 -14.24
C HIS A 342 -5.43 -10.55 -14.26
N TYR A 343 -5.92 -9.45 -13.69
CA TYR A 343 -5.19 -8.17 -13.71
C TYR A 343 -3.80 -8.30 -13.06
N PHE A 344 -3.64 -9.16 -12.05
CA PHE A 344 -2.37 -9.46 -11.38
C PHE A 344 -1.38 -10.29 -12.21
N ARG A 345 -1.79 -10.84 -13.36
CA ARG A 345 -0.91 -11.52 -14.33
C ARG A 345 -0.52 -10.62 -15.50
N ILE A 346 -1.00 -9.38 -15.54
CA ILE A 346 -0.81 -8.45 -16.63
C ILE A 346 -0.24 -7.15 -16.04
N PRO A 347 0.91 -6.63 -16.52
CA PRO A 347 1.39 -5.33 -16.08
C PRO A 347 0.34 -4.24 -16.28
N ALA A 348 0.20 -3.32 -15.31
CA ALA A 348 -0.85 -2.29 -15.32
C ALA A 348 -0.82 -1.40 -16.56
N THR A 349 0.38 -1.17 -17.11
CA THR A 349 0.59 -0.44 -18.37
C THR A 349 -0.03 -1.10 -19.60
N LYS A 350 -0.38 -2.39 -19.51
CA LYS A 350 -1.00 -3.16 -20.59
C LYS A 350 -2.49 -3.45 -20.35
N TRP A 351 -3.06 -3.11 -19.20
CA TRP A 351 -4.47 -3.40 -18.89
C TRP A 351 -5.42 -2.83 -19.94
N GLU A 352 -5.25 -1.57 -20.31
CA GLU A 352 -6.13 -0.92 -21.29
C GLU A 352 -6.09 -1.62 -22.66
N ASP A 353 -4.89 -2.00 -23.14
CA ASP A 353 -4.76 -2.77 -24.39
C ASP A 353 -5.50 -4.11 -24.29
N ARG A 354 -5.36 -4.83 -23.16
CA ARG A 354 -6.02 -6.14 -22.99
C ARG A 354 -7.54 -5.99 -22.93
N LEU A 355 -8.04 -4.98 -22.23
CA LEU A 355 -9.47 -4.66 -22.14
C LEU A 355 -10.04 -4.26 -23.51
N LYS A 356 -9.32 -3.45 -24.29
CA LYS A 356 -9.70 -3.12 -25.68
C LYS A 356 -9.74 -4.36 -26.57
N ARG A 357 -8.79 -5.28 -26.43
CA ARG A 357 -8.81 -6.57 -27.15
C ARG A 357 -10.02 -7.41 -26.78
N VAL A 358 -10.31 -7.56 -25.49
CA VAL A 358 -11.53 -8.25 -25.00
C VAL A 358 -12.77 -7.60 -25.59
N ARG A 359 -12.88 -6.27 -25.54
CA ARG A 359 -14.00 -5.54 -26.13
C ARG A 359 -14.10 -5.77 -27.64
N SER A 360 -12.97 -5.80 -28.35
CA SER A 360 -12.91 -6.09 -29.80
C SER A 360 -13.36 -7.51 -30.17
N MET A 361 -13.37 -8.45 -29.22
CA MET A 361 -13.91 -9.79 -29.43
C MET A 361 -15.45 -9.81 -29.43
N GLY A 362 -16.12 -8.69 -29.14
CA GLY A 362 -17.57 -8.59 -29.02
C GLY A 362 -18.08 -8.93 -27.61
N LEU A 363 -17.17 -9.08 -26.65
CA LEU A 363 -17.49 -9.29 -25.24
C LEU A 363 -18.00 -7.98 -24.63
N ASN A 364 -18.96 -8.09 -23.72
CA ASN A 364 -19.55 -6.96 -23.00
C ASN A 364 -19.28 -7.01 -21.49
N ALA A 365 -18.58 -8.05 -21.03
CA ALA A 365 -18.21 -8.20 -19.63
C ALA A 365 -16.84 -8.90 -19.50
N ILE A 366 -16.27 -8.84 -18.30
CA ILE A 366 -15.08 -9.60 -17.90
C ILE A 366 -15.31 -10.29 -16.56
N THR A 367 -14.64 -11.42 -16.35
CA THR A 367 -14.54 -12.07 -15.04
C THR A 367 -13.21 -11.73 -14.38
N VAL A 368 -13.23 -11.32 -13.12
CA VAL A 368 -12.05 -10.78 -12.41
C VAL A 368 -11.88 -11.46 -11.05
N PRO A 369 -10.95 -12.42 -10.89
CA PRO A 369 -10.58 -12.97 -9.59
C PRO A 369 -9.77 -12.00 -8.72
N VAL A 370 -9.93 -12.13 -7.41
CA VAL A 370 -9.19 -11.36 -6.40
C VAL A 370 -8.28 -12.30 -5.57
N PRO A 371 -6.96 -12.33 -5.82
CA PRO A 371 -6.00 -13.16 -5.09
C PRO A 371 -5.67 -12.55 -3.72
N TRP A 372 -6.28 -13.08 -2.65
CA TRP A 372 -6.07 -12.56 -1.29
C TRP A 372 -4.59 -12.53 -0.89
N ASN A 373 -3.83 -13.59 -1.16
CA ASN A 373 -2.42 -13.69 -0.82
C ASN A 373 -1.51 -12.63 -1.46
N LEU A 374 -1.87 -12.12 -2.64
CA LEU A 374 -1.13 -11.04 -3.29
C LEU A 374 -1.42 -9.69 -2.66
N HIS A 375 -2.69 -9.44 -2.30
CA HIS A 375 -3.04 -8.21 -1.61
C HIS A 375 -2.52 -8.18 -0.19
N GLN A 376 -2.40 -9.32 0.49
CA GLN A 376 -1.97 -9.40 1.89
C GLN A 376 -0.89 -10.47 2.07
N ILE A 377 0.33 -10.12 1.66
CA ILE A 377 1.51 -10.99 1.68
C ILE A 377 1.85 -11.45 3.11
N GLU A 378 1.75 -10.52 4.07
CA GLU A 378 2.05 -10.75 5.48
C GLU A 378 0.81 -10.54 6.35
N TYR A 379 0.66 -11.32 7.44
CA TYR A 379 -0.51 -11.23 8.32
C TYR A 379 -0.74 -9.82 8.89
N GLU A 380 0.36 -9.15 9.24
CA GLU A 380 0.33 -7.80 9.81
C GLU A 380 0.22 -6.69 8.76
N SER A 381 0.46 -7.01 7.47
CA SER A 381 0.38 -6.00 6.41
C SER A 381 -1.05 -5.52 6.17
N ILE A 382 -1.18 -4.24 5.84
CA ILE A 382 -2.43 -3.68 5.30
C ILE A 382 -2.55 -4.18 3.85
N PRO A 383 -3.74 -4.62 3.40
CA PRO A 383 -3.87 -5.08 2.04
C PRO A 383 -3.54 -3.99 0.99
N ASP A 384 -2.67 -4.32 0.05
CA ASP A 384 -2.20 -3.44 -1.02
C ASP A 384 -3.15 -3.48 -2.23
N PHE A 385 -3.53 -2.30 -2.71
CA PHE A 385 -4.34 -2.08 -3.91
C PHE A 385 -3.72 -1.01 -4.81
N THR A 386 -2.39 -0.95 -4.88
CA THR A 386 -1.66 0.05 -5.68
C THR A 386 -0.90 -0.61 -6.84
N GLY A 387 -0.48 0.19 -7.83
CA GLY A 387 0.33 -0.30 -8.95
C GLY A 387 -0.33 -1.44 -9.73
N ASN A 388 0.36 -2.58 -9.84
CA ASN A 388 -0.16 -3.80 -10.51
C ASN A 388 -1.23 -4.54 -9.69
N LEU A 389 -1.48 -4.13 -8.44
CA LEU A 389 -2.51 -4.69 -7.57
C LEU A 389 -3.75 -3.77 -7.43
N ASP A 390 -3.80 -2.66 -8.17
CA ASP A 390 -4.91 -1.72 -8.16
C ASP A 390 -6.16 -2.26 -8.88
N LEU A 391 -6.86 -3.15 -8.17
CA LEU A 391 -8.11 -3.78 -8.60
C LEU A 391 -9.18 -2.73 -8.95
N PHE A 392 -9.27 -1.64 -8.19
CA PHE A 392 -10.33 -0.65 -8.36
C PHE A 392 -10.12 0.15 -9.64
N LYS A 393 -8.88 0.59 -9.90
CA LYS A 393 -8.52 1.21 -11.17
C LYS A 393 -8.71 0.26 -12.34
N PHE A 394 -8.40 -1.03 -12.18
CA PHE A 394 -8.65 -2.01 -13.24
C PHE A 394 -10.14 -2.15 -13.58
N ILE A 395 -11.01 -2.20 -12.56
CA ILE A 395 -12.47 -2.26 -12.74
C ILE A 395 -12.99 -0.98 -13.38
N GLN A 396 -12.51 0.19 -12.94
CA GLN A 396 -12.87 1.47 -13.56
C GLN A 396 -12.46 1.51 -15.03
N MET A 397 -11.24 1.08 -15.35
CA MET A 397 -10.75 1.02 -16.72
C MET A 397 -11.57 0.05 -17.59
N ALA A 398 -12.07 -1.05 -17.02
CA ALA A 398 -13.01 -1.93 -17.72
C ALA A 398 -14.32 -1.20 -18.05
N GLN A 399 -14.87 -0.45 -17.09
CA GLN A 399 -16.06 0.39 -17.31
C GLN A 399 -15.83 1.42 -18.42
N ASP A 400 -14.70 2.12 -18.39
CA ASP A 400 -14.34 3.14 -19.39
C ASP A 400 -14.22 2.55 -20.80
N ASN A 401 -13.89 1.25 -20.90
CA ASN A 401 -13.86 0.50 -22.16
C ASN A 401 -15.20 -0.19 -22.51
N GLY A 402 -16.29 0.16 -21.81
CA GLY A 402 -17.63 -0.35 -22.04
C GLY A 402 -17.79 -1.84 -21.69
N LEU A 403 -17.03 -2.33 -20.71
CA LEU A 403 -17.12 -3.69 -20.18
C LEU A 403 -17.70 -3.67 -18.77
N TYR A 404 -18.69 -4.52 -18.54
CA TYR A 404 -19.14 -4.86 -17.19
C TYR A 404 -18.19 -5.84 -16.51
N THR A 405 -18.29 -5.99 -15.19
CA THR A 405 -17.44 -6.89 -14.41
C THR A 405 -18.24 -7.93 -13.63
N LEU A 406 -17.77 -9.17 -13.64
CA LEU A 406 -18.19 -10.30 -12.83
C LEU A 406 -17.04 -10.58 -11.85
N ILE A 407 -17.17 -10.13 -10.61
CA ILE A 407 -16.04 -10.21 -9.67
C ILE A 407 -16.04 -11.55 -8.94
N ARG A 408 -14.89 -12.23 -8.82
CA ARG A 408 -14.76 -13.44 -7.99
C ARG A 408 -14.03 -13.09 -6.70
N LEU A 409 -14.78 -13.04 -5.61
CA LEU A 409 -14.33 -12.50 -4.31
C LEU A 409 -13.36 -13.43 -3.55
N GLY A 410 -13.29 -14.70 -3.94
CA GLY A 410 -12.59 -15.73 -3.18
C GLY A 410 -13.44 -16.25 -2.01
N PRO A 411 -12.85 -16.53 -0.83
CA PRO A 411 -11.43 -16.33 -0.48
C PRO A 411 -10.47 -17.23 -1.25
N TYR A 412 -11.00 -18.32 -1.81
CA TYR A 412 -10.31 -19.27 -2.67
C TYR A 412 -10.67 -19.02 -4.15
N ILE A 413 -9.67 -18.94 -5.03
CA ILE A 413 -9.86 -18.64 -6.47
C ILE A 413 -9.37 -19.73 -7.43
N ALA A 414 -8.60 -20.71 -6.95
CA ALA A 414 -7.88 -21.66 -7.81
C ALA A 414 -6.90 -20.97 -8.78
N ASP A 415 -7.26 -20.90 -10.05
CA ASP A 415 -6.60 -20.16 -11.13
C ASP A 415 -5.15 -20.56 -11.43
N GLU A 416 -4.71 -21.77 -11.06
CA GLU A 416 -3.30 -22.17 -11.13
C GLU A 416 -2.39 -21.15 -10.42
N TRP A 417 -2.93 -20.54 -9.35
CA TRP A 417 -2.25 -19.52 -8.57
C TRP A 417 -1.73 -20.09 -7.25
N GLU A 418 -0.64 -19.52 -6.75
CA GLU A 418 -0.02 -19.86 -5.46
C GLU A 418 -1.09 -20.03 -4.39
N ASN A 419 -1.15 -21.22 -3.79
CA ASN A 419 -2.10 -21.56 -2.72
C ASN A 419 -3.57 -21.16 -3.03
N GLY A 420 -3.94 -21.07 -4.32
CA GLY A 420 -5.29 -20.76 -4.77
C GLY A 420 -5.77 -19.39 -4.34
N GLY A 421 -4.84 -18.48 -4.14
CA GLY A 421 -5.10 -17.15 -3.59
C GLY A 421 -5.15 -17.11 -2.06
N LEU A 422 -5.07 -18.22 -1.33
CA LEU A 422 -5.05 -18.21 0.13
C LEU A 422 -3.66 -17.81 0.65
N PRO A 423 -3.55 -16.89 1.63
CA PRO A 423 -2.25 -16.51 2.18
C PRO A 423 -1.53 -17.66 2.88
N TRP A 424 -0.20 -17.71 2.75
CA TRP A 424 0.62 -18.77 3.35
C TRP A 424 0.55 -18.76 4.88
N TRP A 425 0.43 -17.58 5.48
CA TRP A 425 0.41 -17.39 6.93
C TRP A 425 -0.81 -18.03 7.60
N LEU A 426 -1.86 -18.39 6.84
CA LEU A 426 -2.99 -19.18 7.36
C LEU A 426 -2.54 -20.53 7.92
N ILE A 427 -1.48 -21.13 7.35
CA ILE A 427 -0.93 -22.43 7.78
C ILE A 427 -0.41 -22.39 9.22
N LYS A 428 0.03 -21.21 9.68
CA LYS A 428 0.52 -21.03 11.06
C LYS A 428 -0.60 -21.08 12.09
N ASN A 429 -1.83 -20.80 11.70
CA ASN A 429 -2.95 -20.79 12.63
C ASN A 429 -3.42 -22.22 12.87
N THR A 430 -2.89 -22.85 13.92
CA THR A 430 -3.20 -24.23 14.30
C THR A 430 -4.67 -24.45 14.67
N HIS A 431 -5.45 -23.39 14.91
CA HIS A 431 -6.89 -23.50 15.13
C HIS A 431 -7.68 -23.72 13.84
N ILE A 432 -7.06 -23.50 12.67
CA ILE A 432 -7.64 -23.83 11.38
C ILE A 432 -7.40 -25.31 11.09
N THR A 433 -8.32 -26.15 11.56
CA THR A 433 -8.26 -27.61 11.37
C THR A 433 -8.80 -28.06 10.02
N LYS A 434 -9.63 -27.23 9.39
CA LYS A 434 -10.21 -27.45 8.06
C LYS A 434 -10.34 -26.10 7.37
N TYR A 435 -9.86 -26.03 6.14
CA TYR A 435 -9.93 -24.84 5.32
C TYR A 435 -11.03 -24.99 4.28
N ARG A 436 -11.49 -23.86 3.73
CA ARG A 436 -12.66 -23.84 2.83
C ARG A 436 -13.86 -24.55 3.49
N SER A 437 -14.06 -24.30 4.77
CA SER A 437 -15.14 -24.89 5.58
C SER A 437 -15.62 -23.91 6.64
N SER A 438 -16.65 -24.29 7.38
CA SER A 438 -17.24 -23.54 8.50
C SER A 438 -16.36 -23.49 9.76
N ASN A 439 -15.07 -23.85 9.64
CA ASN A 439 -14.12 -23.71 10.75
C ASN A 439 -14.06 -22.24 11.18
N LEU A 440 -14.32 -21.98 12.46
CA LEU A 440 -14.46 -20.63 12.99
C LEU A 440 -13.19 -19.78 12.83
N ALA A 441 -12.01 -20.38 13.00
CA ALA A 441 -10.74 -19.69 12.81
C ALA A 441 -10.55 -19.30 11.34
N PHE A 442 -10.85 -20.21 10.40
CA PHE A 442 -10.78 -19.89 8.97
C PHE A 442 -11.77 -18.78 8.58
N ILE A 443 -13.02 -18.89 9.01
CA ILE A 443 -14.06 -17.88 8.74
C ILE A 443 -13.69 -16.52 9.36
N ALA A 444 -13.06 -16.50 10.54
CA ALA A 444 -12.60 -15.26 11.14
C ALA A 444 -11.55 -14.56 10.26
N GLU A 445 -10.59 -15.29 9.71
CA GLU A 445 -9.58 -14.72 8.81
C GLU A 445 -10.20 -14.23 7.50
N VAL A 446 -11.10 -15.01 6.90
CA VAL A 446 -11.85 -14.60 5.69
C VAL A 446 -12.68 -13.35 5.96
N SER A 447 -13.31 -13.28 7.14
CA SER A 447 -14.11 -12.13 7.55
C SER A 447 -13.28 -10.86 7.70
N GLN A 448 -12.06 -10.98 8.24
CA GLN A 448 -11.14 -9.86 8.32
C GLN A 448 -10.75 -9.37 6.91
N TRP A 449 -10.40 -10.29 6.01
CA TRP A 449 -10.07 -9.95 4.62
C TRP A 449 -11.23 -9.23 3.92
N TRP A 450 -12.44 -9.81 3.98
CA TRP A 450 -13.61 -9.23 3.32
C TRP A 450 -14.07 -7.92 3.95
N ASN A 451 -13.80 -7.68 5.24
CA ASN A 451 -14.02 -6.38 5.87
C ASN A 451 -13.12 -5.27 5.28
N TYR A 452 -11.99 -5.62 4.65
CA TYR A 452 -11.16 -4.66 3.89
C TYR A 452 -11.57 -4.52 2.43
N LEU A 453 -11.94 -5.63 1.78
CA LEU A 453 -12.23 -5.68 0.34
C LEU A 453 -13.64 -5.20 0.00
N LEU A 454 -14.67 -5.76 0.64
CA LEU A 454 -16.05 -5.59 0.21
C LEU A 454 -16.58 -4.16 0.37
N PRO A 455 -16.24 -3.39 1.42
CA PRO A 455 -16.64 -1.98 1.50
C PRO A 455 -16.11 -1.14 0.33
N LYS A 456 -14.96 -1.50 -0.25
CA LYS A 456 -14.38 -0.80 -1.40
C LYS A 456 -15.01 -1.22 -2.73
N LEU A 457 -15.50 -2.46 -2.82
CA LEU A 457 -16.23 -2.95 -4.00
C LEU A 457 -17.69 -2.49 -4.01
N ALA A 458 -18.29 -2.24 -2.85
CA ALA A 458 -19.70 -1.86 -2.76
C ALA A 458 -20.07 -0.65 -3.65
N PRO A 459 -19.31 0.47 -3.70
CA PRO A 459 -19.61 1.58 -4.61
C PRO A 459 -19.55 1.22 -6.10
N LEU A 460 -18.76 0.21 -6.47
CA LEU A 460 -18.58 -0.24 -7.85
C LEU A 460 -19.66 -1.23 -8.32
N MET A 461 -20.61 -1.59 -7.46
CA MET A 461 -21.76 -2.44 -7.81
C MET A 461 -22.72 -1.72 -8.75
N ARG A 462 -23.36 -2.44 -9.68
CA ARG A 462 -24.29 -1.86 -10.66
C ARG A 462 -25.44 -1.09 -10.03
N LYS A 463 -25.98 -1.63 -8.93
CA LYS A 463 -27.02 -0.96 -8.13
C LYS A 463 -26.60 0.40 -7.55
N ASN A 464 -25.30 0.64 -7.44
CA ASN A 464 -24.70 1.87 -6.96
C ASN A 464 -24.08 2.69 -8.10
N GLY A 465 -24.38 2.35 -9.37
CA GLY A 465 -23.91 3.05 -10.57
C GLY A 465 -22.63 2.49 -11.21
N GLY A 466 -21.95 1.53 -10.58
CA GLY A 466 -20.70 0.96 -11.08
C GLY A 466 -20.85 -0.16 -12.12
N PRO A 467 -19.74 -0.78 -12.56
CA PRO A 467 -19.74 -1.80 -13.62
C PRO A 467 -19.92 -3.24 -13.10
N ILE A 468 -19.87 -3.49 -11.79
CA ILE A 468 -19.92 -4.85 -11.23
C ILE A 468 -21.37 -5.36 -11.22
N LEU A 469 -21.67 -6.37 -12.02
CA LEU A 469 -23.03 -6.94 -12.15
C LEU A 469 -23.33 -7.98 -11.08
N MET A 470 -22.37 -8.86 -10.81
CA MET A 470 -22.54 -10.00 -9.91
C MET A 470 -21.20 -10.39 -9.28
N ALA A 471 -21.29 -11.07 -8.14
CA ALA A 471 -20.13 -11.47 -7.36
C ALA A 471 -20.14 -12.98 -7.11
N GLN A 472 -19.05 -13.65 -7.49
CA GLN A 472 -18.83 -15.05 -7.16
C GLN A 472 -18.33 -15.17 -5.73
N ILE A 473 -18.92 -16.09 -4.98
CA ILE A 473 -18.38 -16.57 -3.71
C ILE A 473 -17.79 -17.96 -3.93
N GLU A 474 -16.61 -18.21 -3.38
CA GLU A 474 -15.91 -19.48 -3.57
C GLU A 474 -15.58 -19.77 -5.06
N HIS A 475 -14.92 -20.89 -5.32
CA HIS A 475 -14.57 -21.35 -6.65
C HIS A 475 -14.44 -22.88 -6.71
N TYR A 476 -15.23 -23.53 -7.58
CA TYR A 476 -15.26 -24.99 -7.73
C TYR A 476 -15.43 -25.74 -6.40
N TYR A 477 -16.32 -25.26 -5.52
CA TYR A 477 -16.51 -25.90 -4.22
C TYR A 477 -17.02 -27.34 -4.33
N GLY A 478 -17.85 -27.62 -5.33
CA GLY A 478 -18.38 -28.95 -5.61
C GLY A 478 -17.30 -29.99 -5.91
N SER A 479 -16.13 -29.58 -6.43
CA SER A 479 -15.03 -30.49 -6.74
C SER A 479 -14.16 -30.85 -5.52
N THR A 480 -14.40 -30.24 -4.36
CA THR A 480 -13.60 -30.48 -3.15
C THR A 480 -13.99 -31.75 -2.40
N GLY A 481 -15.23 -32.23 -2.56
CA GLY A 481 -15.80 -33.31 -1.76
C GLY A 481 -16.09 -32.96 -0.30
N ILE A 482 -15.79 -31.74 0.17
CA ILE A 482 -16.00 -31.30 1.57
C ILE A 482 -17.50 -31.14 1.89
N CYS A 483 -18.28 -30.62 0.92
CA CYS A 483 -19.74 -30.48 0.98
C CYS A 483 -20.28 -29.73 2.23
N ASP A 484 -19.54 -28.72 2.72
CA ASP A 484 -19.98 -27.88 3.83
C ASP A 484 -20.87 -26.73 3.32
N GLN A 485 -22.18 -26.88 3.47
CA GLN A 485 -23.15 -25.87 3.04
C GLN A 485 -23.19 -24.65 3.98
N ASP A 486 -22.92 -24.85 5.27
CA ASP A 486 -22.90 -23.77 6.26
C ASP A 486 -21.78 -22.77 5.96
N TYR A 487 -20.64 -23.27 5.48
CA TYR A 487 -19.56 -22.45 4.95
C TYR A 487 -20.02 -21.51 3.82
N LEU A 488 -20.65 -22.07 2.79
CA LEU A 488 -21.14 -21.27 1.64
C LEU A 488 -22.21 -20.25 2.07
N LEU A 489 -23.10 -20.63 2.99
CA LEU A 489 -24.11 -19.73 3.54
C LEU A 489 -23.47 -18.60 4.36
N GLN A 490 -22.46 -18.89 5.16
CA GLN A 490 -21.72 -17.88 5.92
C GLN A 490 -21.03 -16.88 4.99
N LEU A 491 -20.38 -17.36 3.91
CA LEU A 491 -19.82 -16.47 2.89
C LEU A 491 -20.91 -15.64 2.21
N ALA A 492 -22.02 -16.23 1.78
CA ALA A 492 -23.11 -15.50 1.14
C ALA A 492 -23.67 -14.39 2.06
N ASN A 493 -23.89 -14.70 3.33
CA ASN A 493 -24.38 -13.75 4.32
C ASN A 493 -23.37 -12.63 4.59
N LEU A 494 -22.09 -12.98 4.68
CA LEU A 494 -21.02 -11.99 4.84
C LEU A 494 -20.93 -11.07 3.62
N ALA A 495 -21.02 -11.60 2.40
CA ALA A 495 -21.03 -10.79 1.18
C ALA A 495 -22.25 -9.86 1.15
N LYS A 496 -23.46 -10.36 1.43
CA LYS A 496 -24.70 -9.57 1.49
C LYS A 496 -24.66 -8.48 2.56
N LYS A 497 -24.00 -8.71 3.69
CA LYS A 497 -23.82 -7.70 4.74
C LYS A 497 -23.17 -6.43 4.22
N TYR A 498 -22.20 -6.54 3.31
CA TYR A 498 -21.48 -5.37 2.76
C TYR A 498 -22.02 -4.91 1.40
N LEU A 499 -22.38 -5.85 0.52
CA LEU A 499 -22.82 -5.56 -0.84
C LEU A 499 -24.34 -5.38 -0.95
N GLY A 500 -25.09 -5.58 0.14
CA GLY A 500 -26.56 -5.54 0.24
C GLY A 500 -27.25 -6.81 -0.28
N ASN A 501 -28.53 -6.97 0.04
CA ASN A 501 -29.28 -8.21 -0.24
C ASN A 501 -29.61 -8.45 -1.72
N ASP A 502 -29.66 -7.39 -2.52
CA ASP A 502 -30.05 -7.44 -3.93
C ASP A 502 -28.88 -7.82 -4.86
N VAL A 503 -27.68 -8.02 -4.31
CA VAL A 503 -26.53 -8.47 -5.11
C VAL A 503 -26.78 -9.87 -5.66
N VAL A 504 -26.55 -10.05 -6.95
CA VAL A 504 -26.53 -11.37 -7.57
C VAL A 504 -25.25 -12.09 -7.15
N LEU A 505 -25.38 -13.04 -6.24
CA LEU A 505 -24.31 -13.96 -5.87
C LEU A 505 -24.43 -15.26 -6.68
N TYR A 506 -23.30 -15.83 -7.06
CA TYR A 506 -23.25 -17.11 -7.76
C TYR A 506 -22.05 -17.95 -7.35
N SER A 507 -22.07 -19.23 -7.72
CA SER A 507 -20.94 -20.15 -7.67
C SER A 507 -20.63 -20.64 -9.09
N GLY A 508 -19.34 -20.83 -9.41
CA GLY A 508 -18.90 -21.31 -10.73
C GLY A 508 -18.40 -22.75 -10.69
N ASP A 509 -18.82 -23.55 -11.68
CA ASP A 509 -18.40 -24.93 -12.03
C ASP A 509 -18.09 -25.00 -13.57
N THR A 510 -17.15 -25.84 -14.01
CA THR A 510 -16.28 -25.71 -15.24
C THR A 510 -16.91 -25.73 -16.65
N ALA A 511 -16.31 -25.00 -17.62
CA ALA A 511 -16.02 -25.39 -19.04
C ALA A 511 -15.24 -24.32 -19.88
N THR A 512 -14.39 -24.72 -20.85
CA THR A 512 -13.46 -23.89 -21.67
C THR A 512 -13.91 -23.63 -23.11
N ILE A 513 -13.83 -22.38 -23.59
CA ILE A 513 -14.36 -21.93 -24.89
C ILE A 513 -13.63 -20.64 -25.35
N LEU A 514 -12.87 -20.59 -26.45
CA LEU A 514 -12.33 -19.29 -26.96
C LEU A 514 -12.66 -19.04 -28.44
N LEU A 515 -12.20 -19.92 -29.34
CA LEU A 515 -12.54 -19.81 -30.77
C LEU A 515 -14.01 -20.15 -31.03
N ALA A 516 -14.56 -21.08 -30.26
CA ALA A 516 -15.98 -21.38 -30.31
C ALA A 516 -16.83 -20.20 -29.82
N ILE A 517 -16.33 -19.39 -28.84
CA ILE A 517 -17.02 -18.16 -28.40
C ILE A 517 -17.10 -17.16 -29.55
N ARG A 518 -15.97 -16.87 -30.22
CA ARG A 518 -15.96 -15.85 -31.28
C ARG A 518 -16.92 -16.20 -32.42
N ASN A 519 -16.91 -17.45 -32.89
CA ASN A 519 -17.82 -17.91 -33.94
C ASN A 519 -19.27 -17.95 -33.46
N PHE A 520 -19.52 -18.35 -32.21
CA PHE A 520 -20.84 -18.32 -31.60
C PHE A 520 -21.40 -16.89 -31.53
N ILE A 521 -20.64 -15.93 -31.01
CA ILE A 521 -21.05 -14.52 -30.88
C ILE A 521 -21.40 -13.91 -32.24
N ASN A 522 -20.60 -14.21 -33.27
CA ASN A 522 -20.87 -13.75 -34.64
C ASN A 522 -22.20 -14.26 -35.20
N ASN A 523 -22.68 -15.40 -34.72
CA ASN A 523 -23.93 -15.99 -35.19
C ASN A 523 -25.15 -15.62 -34.34
N ILE A 524 -25.00 -14.82 -33.27
CA ILE A 524 -26.15 -14.33 -32.47
C ILE A 524 -26.90 -13.25 -33.28
N PRO A 525 -28.18 -13.45 -33.66
CA PRO A 525 -28.96 -12.45 -34.38
C PRO A 525 -29.20 -11.20 -33.52
N GLY A 526 -29.06 -10.00 -34.12
CA GLY A 526 -29.34 -8.73 -33.42
C GLY A 526 -28.35 -8.33 -32.32
N TRP A 527 -27.21 -9.01 -32.17
CA TRP A 527 -26.22 -8.67 -31.15
C TRP A 527 -25.63 -7.27 -31.37
N PRO A 528 -25.79 -6.32 -30.43
CA PRO A 528 -25.41 -4.92 -30.64
C PRO A 528 -23.89 -4.69 -30.64
N ASN A 529 -23.12 -5.62 -30.07
CA ASN A 529 -21.66 -5.50 -29.91
C ASN A 529 -20.91 -6.54 -30.76
N ARG A 530 -21.05 -6.46 -32.08
CA ARG A 530 -20.34 -7.38 -33.00
C ARG A 530 -18.81 -7.30 -32.79
N PRO A 531 -18.08 -8.44 -32.87
CA PRO A 531 -16.62 -8.43 -32.83
C PRO A 531 -16.04 -7.47 -33.86
N THR A 532 -15.17 -6.57 -33.45
CA THR A 532 -14.51 -5.60 -34.34
C THR A 532 -13.26 -6.22 -34.97
N SER A 533 -12.59 -5.46 -35.84
CA SER A 533 -11.31 -5.85 -36.44
C SER A 533 -10.29 -6.12 -35.33
N VAL A 534 -9.63 -7.28 -35.40
CA VAL A 534 -8.62 -7.69 -34.42
C VAL A 534 -7.50 -6.66 -34.39
N LEU A 535 -7.23 -6.11 -33.20
CA LEU A 535 -6.12 -5.19 -33.00
C LEU A 535 -4.81 -5.90 -33.31
N ALA A 536 -3.91 -5.25 -34.06
CA ALA A 536 -2.58 -5.77 -34.35
C ALA A 536 -1.88 -6.19 -33.04
N ASN A 537 -1.12 -7.28 -33.08
CA ASN A 537 -0.34 -7.71 -31.93
C ASN A 537 0.61 -6.60 -31.49
N THR A 538 0.89 -6.52 -30.20
CA THR A 538 1.91 -5.61 -29.68
C THR A 538 3.23 -5.93 -30.40
N PRO A 539 3.93 -4.94 -30.98
CA PRO A 539 5.17 -5.19 -31.70
C PRO A 539 6.19 -5.82 -30.74
N ARG A 540 6.89 -6.84 -31.23
CA ARG A 540 7.93 -7.56 -30.51
C ARG A 540 9.27 -7.27 -31.16
N ASN A 541 10.33 -7.20 -30.37
CA ASN A 541 11.67 -7.05 -30.90
C ASN A 541 12.57 -8.21 -30.48
N ILE A 542 13.58 -8.50 -31.29
CA ILE A 542 14.65 -9.43 -30.95
C ILE A 542 15.86 -8.57 -30.58
N TYR A 543 16.29 -8.66 -29.33
CA TYR A 543 17.49 -7.98 -28.86
C TYR A 543 18.73 -8.85 -29.10
N SER A 544 19.91 -8.23 -29.12
CA SER A 544 21.18 -8.95 -29.21
C SER A 544 21.40 -9.84 -27.99
N ASP A 545 22.18 -10.91 -28.17
CA ASP A 545 22.60 -11.79 -27.08
C ASP A 545 23.25 -10.98 -25.95
N VAL A 546 22.92 -11.34 -24.71
CA VAL A 546 23.48 -10.73 -23.51
C VAL A 546 24.49 -11.71 -22.93
N GLU A 547 25.76 -11.32 -22.88
CA GLU A 547 26.77 -12.11 -22.18
C GLU A 547 26.51 -12.03 -20.66
N MET A 548 26.14 -13.17 -20.07
CA MET A 548 25.86 -13.29 -18.66
C MET A 548 27.12 -13.74 -17.90
N LYS A 549 27.55 -12.96 -16.91
CA LYS A 549 28.76 -13.24 -16.12
C LYS A 549 28.39 -13.79 -14.74
N PRO A 550 29.00 -14.89 -14.29
CA PRO A 550 28.78 -15.39 -12.95
C PRO A 550 29.30 -14.35 -11.95
N THR A 551 28.41 -13.89 -11.07
CA THR A 551 28.66 -12.79 -10.14
C THR A 551 28.82 -13.31 -8.72
N ASP A 552 28.03 -14.32 -8.32
CA ASP A 552 28.18 -15.01 -7.04
C ASP A 552 27.66 -16.44 -7.10
N THR A 553 27.95 -17.24 -6.06
CA THR A 553 27.23 -18.48 -5.80
C THR A 553 25.86 -18.14 -5.21
N LEU A 554 24.88 -19.04 -5.39
CA LEU A 554 23.54 -18.85 -4.84
C LEU A 554 23.57 -18.83 -3.31
N ILE A 555 24.38 -19.69 -2.69
CA ILE A 555 24.48 -19.80 -1.23
C ILE A 555 25.09 -18.54 -0.62
N ASP A 556 26.18 -18.02 -1.20
CA ASP A 556 26.82 -16.79 -0.73
C ASP A 556 25.89 -15.58 -0.89
N PHE A 557 25.18 -15.50 -2.01
CA PHE A 557 24.14 -14.48 -2.21
C PHE A 557 23.08 -14.56 -1.12
N VAL A 558 22.49 -15.74 -0.92
CA VAL A 558 21.39 -15.94 0.03
C VAL A 558 21.83 -15.64 1.47
N VAL A 559 23.01 -16.11 1.88
CA VAL A 559 23.54 -15.85 3.23
C VAL A 559 23.84 -14.36 3.41
N SER A 560 24.37 -13.68 2.39
CA SER A 560 24.70 -12.25 2.47
C SER A 560 23.49 -11.33 2.68
N ILE A 561 22.29 -11.79 2.31
CA ILE A 561 21.04 -11.02 2.41
C ILE A 561 20.16 -11.51 3.56
N SER A 562 20.59 -12.52 4.32
CA SER A 562 19.83 -13.00 5.45
C SER A 562 19.76 -11.92 6.53
N THR A 563 18.55 -11.71 7.04
CA THR A 563 18.28 -10.65 8.02
C THR A 563 18.22 -11.18 9.45
N LYS A 564 18.04 -12.50 9.64
CA LYS A 564 17.86 -13.08 10.97
C LYS A 564 18.12 -14.59 10.95
N CYS A 565 18.95 -15.07 11.86
CA CYS A 565 19.24 -16.49 12.04
C CYS A 565 19.03 -16.91 13.49
N TRP A 566 18.67 -18.17 13.71
CA TRP A 566 18.41 -18.73 15.04
C TRP A 566 18.90 -20.16 15.14
N LEU A 567 19.37 -20.51 16.34
CA LEU A 567 19.69 -21.87 16.72
C LEU A 567 18.46 -22.57 17.33
N THR A 568 18.23 -23.81 16.93
CA THR A 568 17.27 -24.72 17.55
C THR A 568 17.95 -26.04 17.90
N GLU A 569 17.66 -26.57 19.11
CA GLU A 569 18.10 -27.90 19.57
C GLU A 569 17.04 -28.98 19.31
N SER A 570 16.19 -28.76 18.29
CA SER A 570 15.11 -29.65 17.90
C SER A 570 15.11 -29.91 16.39
N LEU A 571 13.99 -30.43 15.86
CA LEU A 571 13.84 -30.63 14.42
C LEU A 571 13.96 -29.30 13.65
N PRO A 572 14.43 -29.33 12.39
CA PRO A 572 14.48 -28.13 11.58
C PRO A 572 13.08 -27.54 11.40
N LEU A 573 12.97 -26.21 11.42
CA LEU A 573 11.69 -25.51 11.29
C LEU A 573 11.19 -25.50 9.85
N THR A 574 9.87 -25.50 9.70
CA THR A 574 9.23 -25.26 8.40
C THR A 574 9.30 -23.78 8.02
N ALA A 575 9.03 -23.45 6.75
CA ALA A 575 9.00 -22.08 6.25
C ALA A 575 8.06 -21.20 7.08
N GLU A 576 6.88 -21.74 7.40
CA GLU A 576 5.84 -21.03 8.12
C GLU A 576 6.25 -20.73 9.57
N ASP A 577 6.93 -21.68 10.22
CA ASP A 577 7.50 -21.50 11.56
C ASP A 577 8.66 -20.49 11.56
N MET A 578 9.37 -20.37 10.43
CA MET A 578 10.41 -19.36 10.19
C MET A 578 9.84 -17.98 9.83
N ASN A 579 8.51 -17.80 9.80
CA ASN A 579 7.83 -16.60 9.30
C ASN A 579 8.17 -16.25 7.84
N GLN A 580 8.17 -17.25 6.97
CA GLN A 580 8.49 -17.05 5.56
C GLN A 580 7.57 -17.85 4.62
N GLY A 581 6.96 -17.16 3.67
CA GLY A 581 6.04 -17.77 2.70
C GLY A 581 6.67 -18.20 1.37
N TYR A 582 7.72 -17.50 0.94
CA TYR A 582 8.25 -17.52 -0.43
C TYR A 582 9.78 -17.51 -0.45
N GLY A 583 10.39 -17.78 -1.62
CA GLY A 583 11.84 -17.66 -1.82
C GLY A 583 12.62 -18.90 -1.38
N PHE A 584 13.68 -18.70 -0.59
CA PHE A 584 14.61 -19.74 -0.16
C PHE A 584 14.70 -19.83 1.37
N LEU A 585 14.96 -21.01 1.90
CA LEU A 585 15.20 -21.24 3.33
C LEU A 585 16.60 -21.81 3.50
N TYR A 586 17.37 -21.27 4.44
CA TYR A 586 18.73 -21.74 4.70
C TYR A 586 18.78 -22.45 6.06
N TYR A 587 19.33 -23.66 6.03
CA TYR A 587 19.55 -24.53 7.17
C TYR A 587 21.03 -24.88 7.26
N GLN A 588 21.58 -24.87 8.46
CA GLN A 588 22.99 -25.11 8.73
C GLN A 588 23.14 -25.96 10.00
N THR A 589 24.11 -26.86 10.02
CA THR A 589 24.44 -27.68 11.17
C THR A 589 25.91 -28.11 11.13
N ASN A 590 26.47 -28.49 12.29
CA ASN A 590 27.81 -29.03 12.36
C ASN A 590 27.76 -30.57 12.47
N ILE A 591 28.54 -31.25 11.64
CA ILE A 591 28.68 -32.72 11.63
C ILE A 591 30.14 -33.11 11.88
N THR A 592 30.37 -34.28 12.48
CA THR A 592 31.73 -34.75 12.84
C THR A 592 32.30 -35.80 11.89
N SER A 593 31.47 -36.34 11.00
CA SER A 593 31.87 -37.37 10.04
C SER A 593 30.99 -37.32 8.80
N CYS A 594 31.54 -37.71 7.65
CA CYS A 594 30.80 -37.84 6.40
C CYS A 594 30.01 -39.17 6.34
N GLY A 595 29.12 -39.27 5.36
CA GLY A 595 28.29 -40.45 5.17
C GLY A 595 26.99 -40.15 4.43
N ARG A 596 26.02 -41.05 4.54
CA ARG A 596 24.75 -40.92 3.83
C ARG A 596 23.82 -39.97 4.58
N LEU A 597 23.53 -38.83 3.96
CA LEU A 597 22.50 -37.88 4.40
C LEU A 597 21.14 -38.36 3.89
N ASN A 598 20.13 -38.37 4.76
CA ASN A 598 18.74 -38.67 4.40
C ASN A 598 17.81 -37.62 5.00
N ILE A 599 17.12 -36.89 4.13
CA ILE A 599 16.10 -35.90 4.51
C ILE A 599 14.74 -36.58 4.38
N SER A 600 14.10 -36.91 5.50
CA SER A 600 12.89 -37.75 5.47
C SER A 600 11.74 -37.14 4.66
N LYS A 601 11.60 -35.81 4.73
CA LYS A 601 10.58 -35.04 4.03
C LYS A 601 11.02 -33.58 3.92
N TYR A 602 10.97 -33.02 2.72
CA TYR A 602 11.27 -31.62 2.45
C TYR A 602 10.35 -31.10 1.35
N ALA A 603 10.18 -29.78 1.24
CA ALA A 603 9.48 -29.15 0.13
C ALA A 603 10.08 -27.76 -0.19
N ASP A 604 10.44 -27.45 -1.43
CA ASP A 604 10.24 -28.24 -2.64
C ASP A 604 11.53 -28.87 -3.16
N ASP A 605 12.61 -28.11 -3.28
CA ASP A 605 13.89 -28.60 -3.77
C ASP A 605 15.02 -28.18 -2.85
N ALA A 606 15.96 -29.08 -2.53
CA ALA A 606 17.03 -28.84 -1.56
C ALA A 606 18.42 -28.93 -2.22
N TYR A 607 19.24 -27.90 -2.02
CA TYR A 607 20.63 -27.81 -2.47
C TYR A 607 21.55 -28.01 -1.28
N VAL A 608 22.39 -29.04 -1.33
CA VAL A 608 23.24 -29.47 -0.21
C VAL A 608 24.69 -29.04 -0.45
N TYR A 609 25.29 -28.44 0.57
CA TYR A 609 26.68 -27.98 0.58
C TYR A 609 27.40 -28.52 1.82
N LEU A 610 28.69 -28.82 1.66
CA LEU A 610 29.56 -29.25 2.74
C LEU A 610 30.82 -28.39 2.75
N ASN A 611 31.07 -27.71 3.87
CA ASN A 611 32.19 -26.79 4.05
C ASN A 611 32.24 -25.74 2.91
N GLY A 612 31.09 -25.18 2.51
CA GLY A 612 30.96 -24.23 1.41
C GLY A 612 31.03 -24.83 -0.01
N ASN A 613 31.25 -26.14 -0.17
CA ASN A 613 31.29 -26.79 -1.49
C ASN A 613 29.96 -27.45 -1.83
N PHE A 614 29.44 -27.21 -3.02
CA PHE A 614 28.22 -27.85 -3.50
C PHE A 614 28.39 -29.37 -3.66
N VAL A 615 27.51 -30.14 -3.02
CA VAL A 615 27.48 -31.61 -3.09
C VAL A 615 26.47 -32.09 -4.12
N GLY A 616 25.29 -31.48 -4.15
CA GLY A 616 24.25 -31.82 -5.11
C GLY A 616 22.87 -31.28 -4.73
N ALA A 617 21.88 -31.57 -5.58
CA ALA A 617 20.50 -31.16 -5.40
C ALA A 617 19.57 -32.37 -5.24
N LEU A 618 18.56 -32.22 -4.39
CA LEU A 618 17.48 -33.17 -4.14
C LEU A 618 16.17 -32.50 -4.58
N TYR A 619 15.43 -33.15 -5.48
CA TYR A 619 14.18 -32.62 -6.05
C TYR A 619 12.99 -33.41 -5.52
N ASN A 620 11.94 -32.75 -5.01
CA ASN A 620 10.73 -33.43 -4.52
C ASN A 620 9.55 -33.35 -5.50
N GLN A 621 9.61 -32.44 -6.48
CA GLN A 621 8.45 -32.13 -7.31
C GLN A 621 8.18 -33.14 -8.45
N MET A 622 9.13 -34.03 -8.75
CA MET A 622 9.04 -34.94 -9.88
C MET A 622 9.40 -36.36 -9.45
N ALA A 623 8.47 -37.30 -9.64
CA ALA A 623 8.62 -38.68 -9.18
C ALA A 623 9.84 -39.39 -9.77
N ASP A 624 10.21 -39.10 -11.03
CA ASP A 624 11.29 -39.78 -11.75
C ASP A 624 12.70 -39.37 -11.28
N ILE A 625 12.83 -38.18 -10.71
CA ILE A 625 14.09 -37.63 -10.19
C ILE A 625 14.04 -37.41 -8.67
N HIS A 626 12.97 -37.91 -8.03
CA HIS A 626 12.77 -37.77 -6.59
C HIS A 626 13.86 -38.48 -5.82
N ASN A 627 14.50 -37.77 -4.90
CA ASN A 627 15.51 -38.36 -4.04
C ASN A 627 15.49 -37.71 -2.66
N ASN A 628 15.61 -38.53 -1.62
CA ASN A 628 15.71 -38.09 -0.23
C ASN A 628 17.13 -38.23 0.32
N THR A 629 18.05 -38.84 -0.43
CA THR A 629 19.37 -39.21 0.06
C THR A 629 20.51 -38.72 -0.82
N ILE A 630 21.59 -38.26 -0.19
CA ILE A 630 22.82 -37.86 -0.88
C ILE A 630 24.03 -38.27 -0.02
N ASP A 631 25.10 -38.73 -0.65
CA ASP A 631 26.32 -39.12 0.05
C ASP A 631 27.24 -37.91 0.22
N LEU A 632 27.60 -37.62 1.47
CA LEU A 632 28.56 -36.58 1.83
C LEU A 632 29.98 -37.17 1.82
N GLN A 633 30.91 -36.53 1.10
CA GLN A 633 32.31 -36.92 1.02
C GLN A 633 33.22 -35.71 1.28
N GLY A 634 34.47 -35.93 1.70
CA GLY A 634 35.45 -34.86 1.87
C GLY A 634 35.43 -34.11 3.22
N CYS A 635 34.88 -34.72 4.27
CA CYS A 635 34.90 -34.14 5.61
C CYS A 635 36.32 -34.02 6.18
N TYR A 636 36.61 -32.91 6.85
CA TYR A 636 37.79 -32.69 7.65
C TYR A 636 37.77 -33.52 8.95
N SER A 637 38.94 -33.71 9.56
CA SER A 637 39.07 -34.26 10.91
C SER A 637 38.54 -33.25 11.93
N GLY A 638 37.32 -33.45 12.43
CA GLY A 638 36.67 -32.56 13.40
C GLY A 638 35.29 -32.10 12.93
N GLU A 639 34.92 -30.86 13.27
CA GLU A 639 33.65 -30.26 12.85
C GLU A 639 33.65 -29.87 11.37
N ASN A 640 32.54 -30.15 10.72
CA ASN A 640 32.26 -29.84 9.33
C ASN A 640 30.93 -29.12 9.23
N ASN A 641 30.86 -28.08 8.40
CA ASN A 641 29.65 -27.29 8.19
C ASN A 641 28.79 -27.94 7.10
N LEU A 642 27.62 -28.44 7.47
CA LEU A 642 26.61 -28.93 6.52
C LEU A 642 25.55 -27.85 6.34
N GLU A 643 25.33 -27.45 5.09
CA GLU A 643 24.40 -26.39 4.72
C GLU A 643 23.39 -26.94 3.72
N ILE A 644 22.12 -26.61 3.92
CA ILE A 644 21.00 -27.04 3.06
C ILE A 644 20.17 -25.80 2.73
N LEU A 645 20.11 -25.46 1.46
CA LEU A 645 19.28 -24.39 0.93
C LEU A 645 18.03 -24.99 0.29
N VAL A 646 16.83 -24.65 0.77
CA VAL A 646 15.57 -25.16 0.23
C VAL A 646 14.84 -24.07 -0.56
N GLU A 647 14.54 -24.32 -1.84
CA GLU A 647 13.70 -23.46 -2.68
C GLU A 647 12.21 -23.77 -2.47
N ILE A 648 11.42 -22.72 -2.30
CA ILE A 648 9.95 -22.77 -2.31
C ILE A 648 9.48 -22.49 -3.74
N SER A 649 8.98 -23.52 -4.44
CA SER A 649 8.58 -23.43 -5.85
C SER A 649 7.13 -22.95 -6.04
N GLY A 650 6.26 -23.31 -5.09
CA GLY A 650 4.87 -22.86 -4.99
C GLY A 650 3.99 -23.86 -4.23
N ARG A 651 2.96 -23.40 -3.55
CA ARG A 651 1.93 -24.25 -2.92
C ARG A 651 0.90 -24.67 -3.96
N SER A 652 0.59 -25.96 -3.93
CA SER A 652 -0.34 -26.59 -4.87
C SER A 652 -1.63 -25.81 -4.96
N HIS A 653 -2.12 -25.65 -6.19
CA HIS A 653 -3.40 -25.05 -6.45
C HIS A 653 -4.59 -26.07 -6.41
N THR A 654 -4.42 -27.25 -5.83
CA THR A 654 -5.53 -28.22 -5.67
C THR A 654 -5.65 -28.77 -4.26
N MET A 655 -4.58 -28.68 -3.46
CA MET A 655 -4.50 -29.23 -2.11
C MET A 655 -4.29 -28.09 -1.11
N TYR A 656 -5.37 -27.61 -0.50
CA TYR A 656 -5.36 -26.31 0.18
C TYR A 656 -5.80 -26.26 1.61
N PRO A 657 -5.15 -25.30 2.27
CA PRO A 657 -3.71 -25.26 2.46
C PRO A 657 -3.36 -26.42 3.38
N SER A 658 -2.54 -27.32 2.87
CA SER A 658 -2.11 -28.50 3.62
C SER A 658 -0.62 -28.79 3.48
N ILE A 659 0.14 -27.87 2.88
CA ILE A 659 1.53 -28.11 2.49
C ILE A 659 2.41 -26.99 3.03
N SER A 660 2.96 -27.23 4.23
CA SER A 660 4.10 -26.48 4.75
C SER A 660 5.29 -26.56 3.79
N LYS A 661 6.28 -25.70 3.92
CA LYS A 661 7.49 -25.70 3.08
C LYS A 661 8.77 -25.83 3.92
N GLY A 662 9.91 -26.07 3.28
CA GLY A 662 11.18 -26.32 3.95
C GLY A 662 11.42 -27.77 4.36
N LEU A 663 12.29 -27.97 5.34
CA LEU A 663 12.52 -29.28 5.96
C LEU A 663 11.36 -29.60 6.92
N GLN A 664 10.64 -30.70 6.69
CA GLN A 664 9.38 -31.00 7.39
C GLN A 664 9.50 -32.19 8.37
N GLY A 665 10.70 -32.72 8.54
CA GLY A 665 10.91 -33.94 9.31
C GLY A 665 12.35 -34.12 9.75
N LYS A 666 12.64 -35.35 10.18
CA LYS A 666 13.97 -35.72 10.67
C LYS A 666 14.97 -35.77 9.52
N VAL A 667 16.16 -35.25 9.78
CA VAL A 667 17.32 -35.39 8.90
C VAL A 667 18.28 -36.36 9.58
N PHE A 668 18.73 -37.36 8.83
CA PHE A 668 19.61 -38.40 9.32
C PHE A 668 20.96 -38.35 8.62
N LEU A 669 22.01 -38.63 9.36
CA LEU A 669 23.35 -38.88 8.86
C LEU A 669 23.82 -40.23 9.38
N ASN A 670 24.05 -41.19 8.50
CA ASN A 670 24.35 -42.59 8.86
C ASN A 670 23.35 -43.14 9.90
N ASP A 671 22.06 -42.95 9.61
CA ASP A 671 20.91 -43.35 10.45
C ASP A 671 20.80 -42.67 11.83
N LYS A 672 21.67 -41.69 12.14
CA LYS A 672 21.57 -40.85 13.35
C LYS A 672 20.89 -39.52 13.05
N ILE A 673 19.98 -39.11 13.93
CA ILE A 673 19.25 -37.85 13.79
C ILE A 673 20.18 -36.66 14.04
N ILE A 674 20.13 -35.67 13.15
CA ILE A 674 20.71 -34.35 13.38
C ILE A 674 19.66 -33.47 14.08
N SER A 675 19.97 -33.01 15.30
CA SER A 675 19.03 -32.31 16.19
C SER A 675 19.40 -30.85 16.47
N ILE A 676 20.54 -30.36 15.99
CA ILE A 676 20.94 -28.96 16.20
C ILE A 676 20.97 -28.29 14.84
N TRP A 677 20.17 -27.25 14.67
CA TRP A 677 20.05 -26.52 13.41
C TRP A 677 20.16 -25.03 13.66
N ASN A 678 21.01 -24.36 12.90
CA ASN A 678 20.93 -22.93 12.69
C ASN A 678 20.12 -22.71 11.40
N TYR A 679 19.09 -21.87 11.44
CA TYR A 679 18.32 -21.53 10.24
C TYR A 679 18.17 -20.03 10.13
N CYS A 680 18.02 -19.55 8.89
CA CYS A 680 18.03 -18.14 8.56
C CYS A 680 16.82 -17.75 7.73
N GLN A 681 16.17 -16.63 8.09
CA GLN A 681 15.14 -16.00 7.27
C GLN A 681 15.81 -15.27 6.11
N ILE A 682 15.24 -15.46 4.91
CA ILE A 682 15.74 -14.88 3.67
C ILE A 682 14.55 -14.18 3.01
N PRO A 683 14.41 -12.85 3.20
CA PRO A 683 13.28 -12.10 2.66
C PRO A 683 13.46 -11.86 1.15
N ILE A 684 13.35 -12.91 0.34
CA ILE A 684 13.17 -12.78 -1.11
C ILE A 684 11.66 -12.83 -1.37
N GLY A 685 10.99 -11.70 -1.11
CA GLY A 685 9.59 -11.47 -1.48
C GLY A 685 9.44 -11.10 -2.97
N THR A 686 8.23 -11.24 -3.51
CA THR A 686 7.89 -10.89 -4.90
C THR A 686 8.01 -9.39 -5.21
N THR A 687 8.06 -8.54 -4.18
CA THR A 687 8.17 -7.07 -4.29
C THR A 687 9.53 -6.49 -3.89
N GLU A 688 10.46 -7.31 -3.36
CA GLU A 688 11.70 -6.83 -2.74
C GLU A 688 12.99 -7.36 -3.41
N LEU A 689 12.99 -7.50 -4.73
CA LEU A 689 14.24 -7.62 -5.50
C LEU A 689 15.07 -6.32 -5.55
N ASN A 690 14.74 -5.32 -4.74
CA ASN A 690 15.58 -4.15 -4.49
C ASN A 690 16.99 -4.54 -4.00
N ILE A 691 17.12 -5.69 -3.34
CA ILE A 691 18.40 -6.22 -2.86
C ILE A 691 19.34 -6.57 -4.04
N VAL A 692 18.80 -7.02 -5.19
CA VAL A 692 19.59 -7.32 -6.40
C VAL A 692 20.18 -6.05 -7.04
N LYS A 693 19.49 -4.90 -6.91
CA LYS A 693 19.95 -3.62 -7.49
C LYS A 693 21.22 -3.10 -6.84
N ASN A 694 21.34 -3.26 -5.52
CA ASN A 694 22.53 -2.88 -4.78
C ASN A 694 23.56 -4.01 -4.70
N TYR A 695 23.21 -5.24 -5.07
CA TYR A 695 24.13 -6.35 -4.95
C TYR A 695 25.40 -6.15 -5.77
N GLY A 696 25.31 -5.65 -7.00
CA GLY A 696 26.49 -5.29 -7.81
C GLY A 696 27.40 -4.25 -7.13
N MET A 697 26.82 -3.23 -6.48
CA MET A 697 27.56 -2.20 -5.75
C MET A 697 28.12 -2.70 -4.41
N ILE A 698 27.36 -3.53 -3.69
CA ILE A 698 27.77 -4.19 -2.43
C ILE A 698 28.91 -5.18 -2.71
N ARG A 699 28.82 -5.96 -3.80
CA ARG A 699 29.87 -6.86 -4.27
C ARG A 699 31.10 -6.09 -4.75
N GLU A 700 31.00 -4.95 -5.43
CA GLU A 700 32.18 -4.15 -5.79
C GLU A 700 32.95 -3.63 -4.56
N GLN A 701 32.27 -3.40 -3.43
CA GLN A 701 32.91 -3.07 -2.16
C GLN A 701 33.55 -4.31 -1.49
N ILE A 702 32.91 -5.48 -1.56
CA ILE A 702 33.41 -6.74 -0.96
C ILE A 702 34.52 -7.40 -1.83
N ALA A 703 34.40 -7.35 -3.15
CA ALA A 703 35.32 -7.94 -4.14
C ALA A 703 36.68 -7.24 -4.20
N ARG A 704 36.83 -6.06 -3.58
CA ARG A 704 38.16 -5.47 -3.32
C ARG A 704 39.01 -6.30 -2.34
N SER A 705 38.43 -7.32 -1.69
CA SER A 705 39.15 -8.20 -0.75
C SER A 705 39.34 -9.67 -1.17
N THR A 706 38.65 -10.20 -2.20
CA THR A 706 38.82 -11.60 -2.62
C THR A 706 38.66 -11.79 -4.13
N LYS A 707 39.74 -12.24 -4.79
CA LYS A 707 39.72 -12.76 -6.16
C LYS A 707 39.35 -14.24 -6.11
N THR A 708 38.18 -14.62 -6.61
CA THR A 708 37.89 -16.01 -6.98
C THR A 708 36.96 -16.05 -8.17
N SER A 709 37.37 -16.77 -9.22
CA SER A 709 36.50 -17.18 -10.32
C SER A 709 35.36 -18.03 -9.76
N VAL A 710 34.11 -17.57 -9.92
CA VAL A 710 32.93 -18.31 -9.47
C VAL A 710 32.80 -19.60 -10.30
N ASN A 711 32.78 -20.76 -9.63
CA ASN A 711 32.58 -22.06 -10.28
C ASN A 711 31.14 -22.15 -10.82
N THR A 712 30.98 -22.39 -12.12
CA THR A 712 29.67 -22.49 -12.79
C THR A 712 29.02 -23.87 -12.71
N GLN A 713 29.68 -24.85 -12.06
CA GLN A 713 29.12 -26.21 -11.85
C GLN A 713 28.22 -26.32 -10.60
N GLN A 714 27.91 -25.21 -9.95
CA GLN A 714 27.01 -25.13 -8.80
C GLN A 714 25.97 -24.03 -9.01
N PRO A 715 24.87 -23.99 -8.24
CA PRO A 715 23.90 -22.91 -8.30
C PRO A 715 24.57 -21.54 -8.13
N ALA A 716 24.33 -20.63 -9.06
CA ALA A 716 25.04 -19.35 -9.14
C ALA A 716 24.13 -18.21 -9.63
N ILE A 717 24.51 -16.98 -9.29
CA ILE A 717 23.89 -15.74 -9.73
C ILE A 717 24.66 -15.23 -10.94
N PHE A 718 23.93 -14.93 -12.01
CA PHE A 718 24.48 -14.39 -13.25
C PHE A 718 23.91 -12.99 -13.49
N THR A 719 24.78 -12.05 -13.89
CA THR A 719 24.35 -10.70 -14.25
C THR A 719 24.85 -10.34 -15.65
N GLY A 720 24.07 -9.53 -16.35
CA GLY A 720 24.38 -9.03 -17.68
C GLY A 720 23.71 -7.68 -17.89
N THR A 721 24.20 -6.93 -18.87
CA THR A 721 23.64 -5.61 -19.21
C THR A 721 23.36 -5.57 -20.70
N LEU A 722 22.13 -5.17 -21.04
CA LEU A 722 21.70 -4.91 -22.41
C LEU A 722 21.42 -3.42 -22.55
N THR A 723 22.15 -2.74 -23.42
CA THR A 723 21.92 -1.32 -23.75
C THR A 723 21.08 -1.22 -25.01
N LEU A 724 19.99 -0.47 -24.94
CA LEU A 724 19.07 -0.26 -26.06
C LEU A 724 19.32 1.11 -26.71
N SER A 725 19.30 1.17 -28.03
CA SER A 725 19.42 2.41 -28.82
C SER A 725 18.06 3.07 -29.12
N SER A 726 16.95 2.41 -28.80
CA SER A 726 15.58 2.85 -29.02
C SER A 726 14.68 2.46 -27.85
N ASP A 727 13.44 2.95 -27.86
CA ASP A 727 12.44 2.58 -26.86
C ASP A 727 12.24 1.05 -26.79
N PRO A 728 12.11 0.47 -25.59
CA PRO A 728 11.95 -0.96 -25.41
C PRO A 728 10.60 -1.46 -25.92
N MET A 729 10.63 -2.53 -26.72
CA MET A 729 9.50 -3.34 -27.14
C MET A 729 9.42 -4.67 -26.38
N ASP A 730 8.25 -5.33 -26.41
CA ASP A 730 8.04 -6.63 -25.79
C ASP A 730 9.00 -7.68 -26.40
N THR A 731 9.55 -8.58 -25.58
CA THR A 731 10.45 -9.66 -26.01
C THR A 731 10.24 -10.93 -25.16
N TYR A 732 10.90 -12.02 -25.52
CA TYR A 732 11.00 -13.26 -24.75
C TYR A 732 12.46 -13.53 -24.43
N ILE A 733 12.73 -14.02 -23.22
CA ILE A 733 14.07 -14.46 -22.84
C ILE A 733 14.22 -15.93 -23.15
N ASP A 734 15.17 -16.25 -24.02
CA ASP A 734 15.54 -17.62 -24.33
C ASP A 734 16.44 -18.16 -23.23
N THR A 735 15.96 -19.21 -22.54
CA THR A 735 16.69 -19.88 -21.46
C THR A 735 17.28 -21.21 -21.90
N ARG A 736 17.23 -21.57 -23.19
CA ARG A 736 17.87 -22.81 -23.68
C ARG A 736 19.36 -22.82 -23.33
N GLY A 737 19.84 -23.98 -22.88
CA GLY A 737 21.22 -24.14 -22.39
C GLY A 737 21.41 -23.75 -20.92
N TRP A 738 20.41 -23.15 -20.27
CA TRP A 738 20.41 -22.93 -18.82
C TRP A 738 19.81 -24.13 -18.07
N GLY A 739 20.12 -24.23 -16.77
CA GLY A 739 19.51 -25.20 -15.86
C GLY A 739 18.14 -24.74 -15.35
N LYS A 740 17.91 -24.81 -14.04
CA LYS A 740 16.69 -24.31 -13.36
C LYS A 740 16.99 -22.97 -12.67
N GLY A 741 16.04 -22.03 -12.67
CA GLY A 741 16.19 -20.79 -11.90
C GLY A 741 15.03 -19.81 -12.05
N PHE A 742 15.28 -18.55 -11.72
CA PHE A 742 14.36 -17.43 -11.93
C PHE A 742 15.10 -16.23 -12.52
N ILE A 743 14.37 -15.36 -13.22
CA ILE A 743 14.96 -14.22 -13.92
C ILE A 743 14.38 -12.92 -13.39
N THR A 744 15.25 -11.92 -13.29
CA THR A 744 14.86 -10.55 -12.98
C THR A 744 15.34 -9.62 -14.08
N VAL A 745 14.48 -8.68 -14.49
CA VAL A 745 14.83 -7.64 -15.48
C VAL A 745 14.52 -6.30 -14.87
N ASN A 746 15.53 -5.44 -14.73
CA ASN A 746 15.36 -4.10 -14.14
C ASN A 746 14.61 -4.11 -12.79
N GLN A 747 14.87 -5.11 -11.93
CA GLN A 747 14.23 -5.36 -10.61
C GLN A 747 12.86 -6.08 -10.65
N TYR A 748 12.29 -6.32 -11.82
CA TYR A 748 11.04 -7.06 -11.93
C TYR A 748 11.31 -8.56 -12.00
N ASN A 749 10.76 -9.34 -11.07
CA ASN A 749 10.75 -10.79 -11.18
C ASN A 749 9.84 -11.17 -12.35
N ILE A 750 10.41 -11.72 -13.42
CA ILE A 750 9.64 -12.12 -14.60
C ILE A 750 9.25 -13.61 -14.56
N GLY A 751 9.65 -14.34 -13.51
CA GLY A 751 9.25 -15.71 -13.24
C GLY A 751 10.39 -16.72 -13.22
N ARG A 752 10.00 -18.00 -13.10
CA ARG A 752 10.89 -19.17 -13.08
C ARG A 752 11.08 -19.74 -14.47
N TYR A 753 12.22 -20.39 -14.72
CA TYR A 753 12.51 -21.13 -15.94
C TYR A 753 13.07 -22.52 -15.63
N TRP A 754 12.75 -23.48 -16.50
CA TRP A 754 13.29 -24.85 -16.45
C TRP A 754 13.26 -25.52 -17.85
N PRO A 755 14.11 -25.06 -18.79
CA PRO A 755 14.12 -25.47 -20.20
C PRO A 755 14.44 -26.95 -20.43
N THR A 756 15.18 -27.61 -19.54
CA THR A 756 15.54 -29.03 -19.69
C THR A 756 14.32 -29.95 -19.68
N GLU A 757 13.22 -29.50 -19.08
CA GLU A 757 11.95 -30.25 -18.98
C GLU A 757 10.88 -29.76 -19.98
N ALA A 758 11.08 -28.59 -20.60
CA ALA A 758 10.10 -27.94 -21.48
C ALA A 758 9.82 -28.71 -22.79
N ASN A 759 10.63 -29.72 -23.13
CA ASN A 759 10.37 -30.62 -24.27
C ASN A 759 9.11 -31.50 -24.11
N SER A 760 8.43 -31.45 -22.96
CA SER A 760 7.21 -32.21 -22.66
C SER A 760 5.91 -31.40 -22.72
N LEU A 761 5.97 -30.08 -22.91
CA LEU A 761 4.79 -29.22 -23.03
C LEU A 761 4.67 -28.70 -24.47
N PRO A 762 3.45 -28.68 -25.07
CA PRO A 762 3.29 -28.10 -26.40
C PRO A 762 3.69 -26.62 -26.37
N PRO A 763 4.34 -26.10 -27.42
CA PRO A 763 4.61 -24.68 -27.54
C PRO A 763 3.30 -23.89 -27.46
N ILE A 764 3.27 -22.87 -26.60
CA ILE A 764 2.13 -21.95 -26.40
C ILE A 764 1.84 -21.17 -27.68
#